data_AF-A0A971ED65-F1
#
_entry.id   AF-A0A971ED65-F1
#
_cell.length_a   1.000
_cell.length_b   1.000
_cell.length_c   1.000
_cell.angle_alpha   90.00
_cell.angle_beta   90.00
_cell.angle_gamma   90.00
#
_symmetry.space_group_name_H-M   'P 1'
#
loop_
_entity.id
_entity.type
_entity.pdbx_description
1 polymer ?
#
loop_
_entity_poly.entity_id
_entity_poly.type
_entity_poly.pdbx_seq_one_letter_code
_entity_poly.pdbx_strand_id
1 'polypeptide(L)'
;MRKKNPFFPRPVLKSLVNDIKTLVNEPDGRLFLLEMIEEIPFDLRPAVMESLSSFYEPEMAAFFHLMKAEFGPEMEALCNRALEKYSLAGLDVTPPQFFKGTFYKAYATCSRHTSRVAVDVAWDIGGPGVYVECFYLAYNGDGVHSFFMVENMPLSQYNRDRELLADMVEITFEEACALIYQAYQQNVLHMTRPALGKFLYQKYLSHGQLLTPDQEKALILRLSFRLGPRQLVNSFFRAVRERDWIYLDSILAPEAAPVARRYFPILHHIVEGQVEEVLASRTVAQVKSYAIAMEERSCYLEKYQFQLERGANKIWTIKTCTQLARSKIDNLSDLNPLNRQIYCRVYEITDLDRLFEALERVDGIHQMEELPYGLHMRVTYHEEDLSHGISMLSGVIADLVVNGDEFVIACQDFDTLMDFHHLLLSERVVPVISRGEYQVNLMTFYTYLSGQYLHFEDLLLIEEDDGFFEDGLRFISARYLVKDREKVEKRIMDLHNLHLKVSDDYQVFYQIESRPGGADYFVEYVLGSGWVTVSTFGEQDMARARRCFEERMFDSLEFDGLEVRENGLFDVLTSTVKKQHPELEKILKEIYLNRWYYSQLSVLSGMSPWEASQTEEGTRLLWTLFKRIKQRESSQLNHNGSHRVHLKEYIRKVQQQSLRKM
;
A
#
# COMPACT_ATOMS: atom_id res chain seq x y z
N MET A 1 28.67 -24.11 0.92
CA MET A 1 29.85 -23.39 0.38
C MET A 1 29.65 -21.91 0.67
N ARG A 2 30.64 -21.19 1.25
CA ARG A 2 30.50 -19.74 1.48
C ARG A 2 30.30 -19.05 0.13
N LYS A 3 29.14 -18.40 -0.08
CA LYS A 3 28.87 -17.57 -1.27
C LYS A 3 30.04 -16.58 -1.42
N LYS A 4 30.63 -16.49 -2.62
CA LYS A 4 31.64 -15.47 -2.91
C LYS A 4 30.97 -14.12 -2.73
N ASN A 5 31.50 -13.27 -1.85
CA ASN A 5 31.02 -11.90 -1.72
C ASN A 5 31.03 -11.25 -3.11
N PRO A 6 29.96 -10.55 -3.51
CA PRO A 6 29.94 -9.83 -4.77
C PRO A 6 31.14 -8.88 -4.80
N PHE A 7 31.96 -9.01 -5.85
CA PHE A 7 33.19 -8.25 -5.98
C PHE A 7 32.88 -6.93 -6.67
N PHE A 8 32.92 -5.83 -5.92
CA PHE A 8 32.77 -4.49 -6.47
C PHE A 8 34.12 -3.95 -6.96
N PRO A 9 34.22 -3.42 -8.18
CA PRO A 9 35.44 -2.81 -8.67
C PRO A 9 35.88 -1.67 -7.75
N ARG A 10 37.13 -1.73 -7.26
CA ARG A 10 37.72 -0.69 -6.40
C ARG A 10 37.61 0.74 -6.95
N PRO A 11 37.68 1.00 -8.28
CA PRO A 11 37.46 2.34 -8.82
C PRO A 11 36.06 2.89 -8.57
N VAL A 12 35.02 2.04 -8.66
CA VAL A 12 33.62 2.43 -8.41
C VAL A 12 33.44 2.79 -6.94
N LEU A 13 33.93 1.95 -6.03
CA LEU A 13 33.91 2.23 -4.59
C LEU A 13 34.68 3.51 -4.24
N LYS A 14 35.81 3.76 -4.91
CA LYS A 14 36.59 4.99 -4.69
C LYS A 14 35.85 6.23 -5.19
N SER A 15 35.08 6.14 -6.27
CA SER A 15 34.21 7.23 -6.73
C SER A 15 33.18 7.55 -5.65
N LEU A 16 32.45 6.54 -5.18
CA LEU A 16 31.43 6.70 -4.14
C LEU A 16 32.02 7.28 -2.84
N VAL A 17 33.22 6.87 -2.44
CA VAL A 17 33.92 7.46 -1.28
C VAL A 17 34.24 8.94 -1.51
N ASN A 18 34.64 9.34 -2.72
CA ASN A 18 34.88 10.75 -3.01
C ASN A 18 33.58 11.56 -2.94
N ASP A 19 32.48 11.02 -3.45
CA ASP A 19 31.15 11.65 -3.40
C ASP A 19 30.68 11.79 -1.94
N ILE A 20 30.86 10.74 -1.11
CA ILE A 20 30.59 10.77 0.33
C ILE A 20 31.39 11.88 1.01
N LYS A 21 32.69 12.01 0.72
CA LYS A 21 33.54 13.04 1.31
C LYS A 21 33.05 14.45 1.02
N THR A 22 32.55 14.69 -0.20
CA THR A 22 32.02 16.00 -0.59
C THR A 22 30.68 16.30 0.06
N LEU A 23 29.82 15.30 0.23
CA LEU A 23 28.41 15.52 0.53
C LEU A 23 28.03 15.31 2.00
N VAL A 24 28.75 14.48 2.77
CA VAL A 24 28.31 14.07 4.13
C VAL A 24 28.26 15.22 5.16
N ASN A 25 28.94 16.33 4.88
CA ASN A 25 29.02 17.46 5.78
C ASN A 25 27.84 18.44 5.63
N GLU A 26 27.21 18.47 4.46
CA GLU A 26 26.08 19.34 4.13
C GLU A 26 24.77 18.57 4.30
N PRO A 27 23.75 19.11 4.98
CA PRO A 27 22.51 18.37 5.18
C PRO A 27 21.76 18.01 3.89
N ASP A 28 21.73 18.88 2.86
CA ASP A 28 21.23 18.49 1.53
C ASP A 28 22.11 17.41 0.88
N GLY A 29 23.44 17.51 1.03
CA GLY A 29 24.36 16.48 0.56
C GLY A 29 24.12 15.12 1.24
N ARG A 30 23.74 15.10 2.52
CA ARG A 30 23.35 13.86 3.21
C ARG A 30 22.07 13.26 2.63
N LEU A 31 21.08 14.07 2.28
CA LEU A 31 19.85 13.57 1.62
C LEU A 31 20.19 12.94 0.26
N PHE A 32 21.00 13.61 -0.55
CA PHE A 32 21.46 13.06 -1.83
C PHE A 32 22.25 11.76 -1.65
N LEU A 33 23.09 11.65 -0.61
CA LEU A 33 23.77 10.39 -0.29
C LEU A 33 22.79 9.26 0.07
N LEU A 34 21.67 9.57 0.73
CA LEU A 34 20.64 8.58 1.00
C LEU A 34 19.96 8.10 -0.27
N GLU A 35 19.64 9.02 -1.19
CA GLU A 35 19.08 8.70 -2.52
C GLU A 35 20.02 7.79 -3.31
N MET A 36 21.32 8.12 -3.37
CA MET A 36 22.33 7.28 -4.02
C MET A 36 22.41 5.86 -3.44
N ILE A 37 22.20 5.70 -2.13
CA ILE A 37 22.20 4.38 -1.48
C ILE A 37 20.89 3.64 -1.76
N GLU A 38 19.76 4.35 -1.88
CA GLU A 38 18.49 3.76 -2.28
C GLU A 38 18.49 3.18 -3.69
N GLU A 39 19.17 3.83 -4.63
CA GLU A 39 19.33 3.33 -6.01
C GLU A 39 20.09 1.99 -6.08
N ILE A 40 20.87 1.65 -5.05
CA ILE A 40 21.55 0.36 -4.98
C ILE A 40 20.51 -0.73 -4.67
N PRO A 41 20.44 -1.82 -5.47
CA PRO A 41 19.54 -2.92 -5.21
C PRO A 41 19.67 -3.43 -3.76
N PHE A 42 18.54 -3.61 -3.08
CA PHE A 42 18.47 -3.94 -1.65
C PHE A 42 19.42 -5.08 -1.24
N ASP A 43 19.46 -6.17 -2.01
CA ASP A 43 20.30 -7.34 -1.76
C ASP A 43 21.82 -7.06 -1.84
N LEU A 44 22.22 -6.01 -2.55
CA LEU A 44 23.62 -5.62 -2.75
C LEU A 44 24.11 -4.60 -1.71
N ARG A 45 23.20 -3.83 -1.10
CA ARG A 45 23.55 -2.77 -0.14
C ARG A 45 24.48 -3.26 0.98
N PRO A 46 24.21 -4.40 1.67
CA PRO A 46 25.09 -4.90 2.72
C PRO A 46 26.54 -5.13 2.26
N ALA A 47 26.72 -5.63 1.04
CA ALA A 47 28.03 -5.94 0.50
C ALA A 47 28.78 -4.69 0.03
N VAL A 48 28.07 -3.68 -0.49
CA VAL A 48 28.64 -2.35 -0.78
C VAL A 48 29.11 -1.70 0.52
N MET A 49 28.25 -1.69 1.55
CA MET A 49 28.55 -1.11 2.86
C MET A 49 29.76 -1.76 3.55
N GLU A 50 29.85 -3.09 3.53
CA GLU A 50 31.03 -3.79 4.06
C GLU A 50 32.30 -3.43 3.25
N SER A 51 32.19 -3.26 1.92
CA SER A 51 33.32 -2.87 1.07
C SER A 51 33.80 -1.44 1.34
N LEU A 52 32.87 -0.52 1.58
CA LEU A 52 33.15 0.87 1.97
C LEU A 52 33.88 0.97 3.32
N SER A 53 33.71 0.00 4.22
CA SER A 53 34.41 -0.04 5.51
C SER A 53 35.93 -0.22 5.42
N SER A 54 36.46 -0.41 4.21
CA SER A 54 37.91 -0.53 3.97
C SER A 54 38.61 0.82 3.70
N PHE A 55 37.85 1.93 3.64
CA PHE A 55 38.36 3.26 3.30
C PHE A 55 38.42 4.16 4.54
N TYR A 56 39.58 4.19 5.19
CA TYR A 56 39.83 4.89 6.45
C TYR A 56 39.96 6.41 6.28
N GLU A 57 38.84 7.09 6.05
CA GLU A 57 38.75 8.55 5.96
C GLU A 57 37.82 9.08 7.08
N PRO A 58 38.07 10.26 7.68
CA PRO A 58 37.23 10.81 8.76
C PRO A 58 35.76 10.97 8.37
N GLU A 59 35.48 11.43 7.14
CA GLU A 59 34.13 11.66 6.62
C GLU A 59 33.33 10.35 6.53
N MET A 60 34.01 9.22 6.36
CA MET A 60 33.36 7.90 6.32
C MET A 60 32.77 7.51 7.68
N ALA A 61 33.34 8.00 8.80
CA ALA A 61 32.74 7.78 10.12
C ALA A 61 31.38 8.50 10.23
N ALA A 62 31.29 9.74 9.74
CA ALA A 62 30.03 10.48 9.69
C ALA A 62 29.00 9.78 8.79
N PHE A 63 29.43 9.22 7.66
CA PHE A 63 28.59 8.44 6.76
C PHE A 63 28.00 7.19 7.43
N PHE A 64 28.80 6.39 8.14
CA PHE A 64 28.26 5.21 8.83
C PHE A 64 27.29 5.57 9.96
N HIS A 65 27.50 6.69 10.66
CA HIS A 65 26.52 7.22 11.60
C HIS A 65 25.24 7.68 10.90
N LEU A 66 25.34 8.29 9.71
CA LEU A 66 24.18 8.71 8.91
C LEU A 66 23.34 7.51 8.50
N MET A 67 23.97 6.48 7.93
CA MET A 67 23.29 5.24 7.54
C MET A 67 22.63 4.57 8.75
N LYS A 68 23.30 4.58 9.90
CA LYS A 68 22.73 4.04 11.14
C LYS A 68 21.50 4.84 11.60
N ALA A 69 21.54 6.17 11.51
CA ALA A 69 20.44 7.03 11.92
C ALA A 69 19.22 6.91 10.98
N GLU A 70 19.45 6.72 9.69
CA GLU A 70 18.39 6.62 8.69
C GLU A 70 17.75 5.21 8.63
N PHE A 71 18.59 4.19 8.40
CA PHE A 71 18.14 2.83 8.11
C PHE A 71 17.96 1.97 9.37
N GLY A 72 18.44 2.45 10.52
CA GLY A 72 18.25 1.80 11.81
C GLY A 72 18.70 0.33 11.80
N PRO A 73 17.84 -0.62 12.23
CA PRO A 73 18.18 -2.04 12.33
C PRO A 73 18.74 -2.67 11.06
N GLU A 74 18.33 -2.18 9.88
CA GLU A 74 18.77 -2.69 8.57
C GLU A 74 20.29 -2.62 8.40
N MET A 75 20.90 -1.52 8.83
CA MET A 75 22.33 -1.24 8.62
C MET A 75 23.14 -1.14 9.91
N GLU A 76 22.49 -1.12 11.08
CA GLU A 76 23.14 -0.84 12.36
C GLU A 76 24.31 -1.79 12.65
N ALA A 77 24.16 -3.10 12.45
CA ALA A 77 25.22 -4.07 12.71
C ALA A 77 26.43 -3.93 11.77
N LEU A 78 26.21 -3.49 10.53
CA LEU A 78 27.28 -3.21 9.55
C LEU A 78 28.00 -1.92 9.92
N CYS A 79 27.25 -0.86 10.20
CA CYS A 79 27.79 0.44 10.60
C CYS A 79 28.58 0.36 11.90
N ASN A 80 28.07 -0.35 12.92
CA ASN A 80 28.78 -0.55 14.18
C ASN A 80 30.13 -1.25 13.96
N ARG A 81 30.16 -2.32 13.15
CA ARG A 81 31.42 -3.01 12.80
C ARG A 81 32.40 -2.11 12.06
N ALA A 82 31.93 -1.27 11.14
CA ALA A 82 32.78 -0.32 10.41
C ALA A 82 33.37 0.74 11.36
N LEU A 83 32.53 1.31 12.23
CA LEU A 83 32.96 2.29 13.24
C LEU A 83 33.95 1.69 14.24
N GLU A 84 33.76 0.43 14.68
CA GLU A 84 34.74 -0.27 15.52
C GLU A 84 36.09 -0.43 14.81
N LYS A 85 36.10 -0.82 13.52
CA LYS A 85 37.34 -0.87 12.72
C LYS A 85 38.05 0.48 12.69
N TYR A 86 37.30 1.58 12.60
CA TYR A 86 37.86 2.93 12.52
C TYR A 86 38.40 3.41 13.86
N SER A 87 37.68 3.11 14.95
CA SER A 87 38.14 3.36 16.32
C SER A 87 39.47 2.65 16.61
N LEU A 88 39.58 1.37 16.21
CA LEU A 88 40.82 0.59 16.34
C LEU A 88 41.96 1.14 15.48
N ALA A 89 41.65 1.79 14.36
CA ALA A 89 42.62 2.47 13.50
C ALA A 89 43.01 3.87 14.02
N GLY A 90 42.42 4.33 15.13
CA GLY A 90 42.72 5.63 15.74
C GLY A 90 41.97 6.82 15.13
N LEU A 91 40.91 6.57 14.34
CA LEU A 91 40.03 7.62 13.83
C LEU A 91 39.03 8.07 14.91
N ASP A 92 38.62 9.34 14.84
CA ASP A 92 37.51 9.84 15.64
C ASP A 92 36.19 9.26 15.10
N VAL A 93 35.48 8.55 15.97
CA VAL A 93 34.19 7.90 15.69
C VAL A 93 33.06 8.49 16.51
N THR A 94 33.26 9.68 17.08
CA THR A 94 32.20 10.38 17.80
C THR A 94 31.00 10.61 16.88
N PRO A 95 29.77 10.35 17.37
CA PRO A 95 28.58 10.52 16.57
C PRO A 95 28.42 12.01 16.19
N PRO A 96 28.26 12.33 14.90
CA PRO A 96 28.07 13.70 14.48
C PRO A 96 26.71 14.21 14.95
N GLN A 97 26.65 15.50 15.27
CA GLN A 97 25.38 16.16 15.47
C GLN A 97 24.81 16.54 14.10
N PHE A 98 23.82 15.79 13.63
CA PHE A 98 23.23 16.01 12.30
C PHE A 98 22.45 17.31 12.18
N PHE A 99 21.83 17.76 13.27
CA PHE A 99 21.01 18.96 13.30
C PHE A 99 21.44 19.92 14.42
N LYS A 100 21.62 21.19 14.06
CA LYS A 100 21.88 22.31 14.97
C LYS A 100 20.94 23.44 14.60
N GLY A 101 20.22 23.98 15.58
CA GLY A 101 19.37 25.15 15.38
C GLY A 101 18.30 25.25 16.45
N THR A 102 17.70 26.44 16.54
CA THR A 102 16.54 26.72 17.39
C THR A 102 15.31 26.93 16.54
N PHE A 103 14.16 26.43 16.99
CA PHE A 103 12.90 26.58 16.28
C PHE A 103 12.61 28.07 16.07
N TYR A 104 12.39 28.47 14.82
CA TYR A 104 12.04 29.85 14.47
C TYR A 104 10.53 29.97 14.28
N LYS A 105 9.99 29.30 13.26
CA LYS A 105 8.56 29.33 12.89
C LYS A 105 8.18 28.08 12.10
N ALA A 106 6.89 27.75 12.07
CA ALA A 106 6.35 26.75 11.17
C ALA A 106 5.05 27.23 10.51
N TYR A 107 4.80 26.74 9.30
CA TYR A 107 3.59 27.00 8.54
C TYR A 107 3.02 25.70 8.00
N ALA A 108 1.70 25.64 7.82
CA ALA A 108 1.03 24.53 7.16
C ALA A 108 -0.06 25.00 6.21
N THR A 109 -0.29 24.27 5.12
CA THR A 109 -1.36 24.58 4.16
C THR A 109 -2.75 24.31 4.74
N CYS A 110 -3.74 25.08 4.29
CA CYS A 110 -5.15 24.93 4.66
C CYS A 110 -5.87 23.81 3.87
N SER A 111 -5.18 22.70 3.62
CA SER A 111 -5.63 21.59 2.77
C SER A 111 -6.02 20.33 3.55
N ARG A 112 -6.05 20.35 4.89
CA ARG A 112 -6.24 19.13 5.71
C ARG A 112 -7.50 18.32 5.36
N HIS A 113 -8.53 18.98 4.85
CA HIS A 113 -9.79 18.40 4.35
C HIS A 113 -9.67 17.52 3.08
N THR A 114 -8.52 17.53 2.41
CA THR A 114 -8.17 16.62 1.31
C THR A 114 -7.34 15.42 1.78
N SER A 115 -7.10 15.31 3.09
CA SER A 115 -6.16 14.36 3.71
C SER A 115 -4.70 14.56 3.29
N ARG A 116 -4.34 15.77 2.78
CA ARG A 116 -2.97 16.17 2.46
C ARG A 116 -2.64 17.53 3.04
N VAL A 117 -1.42 17.69 3.55
CA VAL A 117 -0.93 18.96 4.12
C VAL A 117 0.55 19.12 3.80
N ALA A 118 0.95 20.29 3.29
CA ALA A 118 2.35 20.67 3.27
C ALA A 118 2.70 21.43 4.57
N VAL A 119 3.82 21.07 5.19
CA VAL A 119 4.29 21.67 6.44
C VAL A 119 5.73 22.14 6.26
N ASP A 120 5.97 23.41 6.54
CA ASP A 120 7.31 24.00 6.47
C ASP A 120 7.75 24.41 7.87
N VAL A 121 8.91 23.94 8.31
CA VAL A 121 9.48 24.22 9.63
C VAL A 121 10.83 24.91 9.46
N ALA A 122 10.89 26.18 9.85
CA ALA A 122 12.10 26.97 9.80
C ALA A 122 12.89 26.92 11.11
N TRP A 123 14.20 26.77 10.97
CA TRP A 123 15.17 26.72 12.05
C TRP A 123 16.21 27.83 11.89
N ASP A 124 16.48 28.54 12.98
CA ASP A 124 17.59 29.48 13.07
C ASP A 124 18.86 28.74 13.49
N ILE A 125 19.86 28.77 12.61
CA ILE A 125 21.16 28.12 12.81
C ILE A 125 22.27 29.11 13.25
N GLY A 126 21.92 30.37 13.52
CA GLY A 126 22.86 31.44 13.90
C GLY A 126 23.52 32.16 12.72
N GLY A 127 23.07 31.89 11.49
CA GLY A 127 23.53 32.54 10.25
C GLY A 127 22.61 33.68 9.78
N PRO A 128 22.86 34.27 8.59
CA PRO A 128 22.01 35.33 8.02
C PRO A 128 20.67 34.83 7.46
N GLY A 129 20.48 33.51 7.38
CA GLY A 129 19.28 32.85 6.86
C GLY A 129 18.80 31.73 7.76
N VAL A 130 17.64 31.18 7.44
CA VAL A 130 17.03 30.03 8.11
C VAL A 130 17.16 28.78 7.26
N TYR A 131 17.14 27.63 7.91
CA TYR A 131 17.00 26.33 7.26
C TYR A 131 15.54 25.95 7.31
N VAL A 132 14.95 25.67 6.16
CA VAL A 132 13.53 25.33 6.06
C VAL A 132 13.39 23.85 5.74
N GLU A 133 12.78 23.09 6.63
CA GLU A 133 12.45 21.69 6.46
C GLU A 133 11.01 21.60 5.92
N CYS A 134 10.87 21.11 4.70
CA CYS A 134 9.61 21.06 3.97
C CYS A 134 9.09 19.61 3.93
N PHE A 135 7.88 19.41 4.40
CA PHE A 135 7.20 18.12 4.44
C PHE A 135 5.97 18.15 3.54
N TYR A 136 5.78 17.09 2.77
CA TYR A 136 4.48 16.78 2.18
C TYR A 136 3.88 15.59 2.94
N LEU A 137 2.79 15.84 3.65
CA LEU A 137 2.14 14.86 4.52
C LEU A 137 0.83 14.40 3.89
N ALA A 138 0.64 13.09 3.88
CA ALA A 138 -0.60 12.44 3.50
C ALA A 138 -1.13 11.62 4.67
N TYR A 139 -2.45 11.66 4.87
CA TYR A 139 -3.13 10.95 5.96
C TYR A 139 -3.83 9.68 5.46
N ASN A 140 -3.18 9.00 4.51
CA ASN A 140 -3.51 7.71 3.93
C ASN A 140 -2.24 6.82 3.93
N GLY A 141 -2.17 5.77 3.10
CA GLY A 141 -1.02 4.85 3.03
C GLY A 141 0.36 5.50 2.83
N ASP A 142 0.42 6.70 2.23
CA ASP A 142 1.68 7.38 1.88
C ASP A 142 2.37 8.02 3.09
N GLY A 143 1.60 8.43 4.11
CA GLY A 143 2.14 9.01 5.36
C GLY A 143 3.04 10.23 5.15
N VAL A 144 4.26 10.21 5.70
CA VAL A 144 5.31 11.19 5.39
C VAL A 144 5.85 10.89 3.99
N HIS A 145 5.19 11.47 3.00
CA HIS A 145 5.37 11.18 1.59
C HIS A 145 6.66 11.80 1.03
N SER A 146 6.91 13.08 1.32
CA SER A 146 8.13 13.75 0.87
C SER A 146 8.73 14.63 1.96
N PHE A 147 10.06 14.69 1.94
CA PHE A 147 10.85 15.55 2.81
C PHE A 147 12.06 16.09 2.03
N PHE A 148 12.21 17.41 2.04
CA PHE A 148 13.39 18.07 1.51
C PHE A 148 13.69 19.31 2.34
N MET A 149 14.86 19.89 2.13
CA MET A 149 15.29 21.05 2.90
C MET A 149 15.73 22.17 1.95
N VAL A 150 15.56 23.41 2.40
CA VAL A 150 16.06 24.60 1.72
C VAL A 150 17.03 25.29 2.66
N GLU A 151 18.32 25.23 2.33
CA GLU A 151 19.39 25.83 3.12
C GLU A 151 19.54 27.33 2.90
N ASN A 152 19.97 28.03 3.95
CA ASN A 152 20.37 29.44 3.92
C ASN A 152 19.35 30.40 3.31
N MET A 153 18.04 30.12 3.44
CA MET A 153 17.00 31.00 2.94
C MET A 153 17.04 32.33 3.72
N PRO A 154 17.17 33.50 3.06
CA PRO A 154 17.17 34.79 3.75
C PRO A 154 15.88 34.98 4.55
N LEU A 155 16.00 35.42 5.81
CA LEU A 155 14.84 35.67 6.71
C LEU A 155 13.78 36.60 6.09
N SER A 156 14.22 37.60 5.32
CA SER A 156 13.33 38.54 4.63
C SER A 156 12.58 37.90 3.47
N GLN A 157 13.20 36.93 2.79
CA GLN A 157 12.55 36.14 1.74
C GLN A 157 11.56 35.16 2.37
N TYR A 158 11.97 34.40 3.39
CA TYR A 158 11.10 33.45 4.08
C TYR A 158 9.80 34.10 4.57
N ASN A 159 9.92 35.22 5.31
CA ASN A 159 8.72 35.91 5.81
C ASN A 159 7.85 36.46 4.67
N ARG A 160 8.47 36.99 3.60
CA ARG A 160 7.72 37.51 2.44
C ARG A 160 6.99 36.41 1.68
N ASP A 161 7.64 35.29 1.41
CA ASP A 161 7.05 34.19 0.65
C ASP A 161 5.85 33.60 1.41
N ARG A 162 5.94 33.48 2.75
CA ARG A 162 4.83 33.02 3.59
C ARG A 162 3.72 34.06 3.81
N GLU A 163 4.03 35.35 3.75
CA GLU A 163 3.01 36.41 3.74
C GLU A 163 2.23 36.46 2.41
N LEU A 164 2.87 36.07 1.30
CA LEU A 164 2.27 36.06 -0.05
C LEU A 164 1.44 34.80 -0.31
N LEU A 165 1.77 33.67 0.33
CA LEU A 165 1.02 32.42 0.26
C LEU A 165 -0.23 32.48 1.14
N ALA A 166 -1.36 32.88 0.54
CA ALA A 166 -2.65 33.05 1.23
C ALA A 166 -3.23 31.75 1.83
N ASP A 167 -2.68 30.60 1.46
CA ASP A 167 -3.11 29.25 1.80
C ASP A 167 -2.31 28.62 2.94
N MET A 168 -1.27 29.29 3.45
CA MET A 168 -0.47 28.82 4.58
C MET A 168 -0.76 29.57 5.88
N VAL A 169 -0.82 28.84 6.99
CA VAL A 169 -1.10 29.38 8.33
C VAL A 169 0.02 29.02 9.29
N GLU A 170 0.41 29.97 10.13
CA GLU A 170 1.43 29.78 11.15
C GLU A 170 0.95 28.76 12.21
N ILE A 171 1.80 27.78 12.51
CA ILE A 171 1.56 26.71 13.50
C ILE A 171 2.69 26.66 14.52
N THR A 172 2.41 26.13 15.70
CA THR A 172 3.43 25.93 16.74
C THR A 172 4.30 24.71 16.44
N PHE A 173 5.41 24.60 17.17
CA PHE A 173 6.29 23.42 17.07
C PHE A 173 5.56 22.14 17.48
N GLU A 174 4.73 22.18 18.53
CA GLU A 174 3.94 21.03 18.99
C GLU A 174 2.90 20.62 17.95
N GLU A 175 2.29 21.59 17.26
CA GLU A 175 1.35 21.34 16.17
C GLU A 175 2.05 20.69 14.97
N ALA A 176 3.24 21.18 14.59
CA ALA A 176 4.04 20.56 13.54
C ALA A 176 4.44 19.13 13.89
N CYS A 177 4.88 18.88 15.14
CA CYS A 177 5.20 17.54 15.63
C CYS A 177 3.99 16.61 15.55
N ALA A 178 2.80 17.08 15.95
CA ALA A 178 1.59 16.28 15.90
C ALA A 178 1.21 15.89 14.46
N LEU A 179 1.27 16.84 13.51
CA LEU A 179 0.96 16.58 12.10
C LEU A 179 1.91 15.55 11.48
N ILE A 180 3.23 15.73 11.69
CA ILE A 180 4.27 14.83 11.17
C ILE A 180 4.15 13.45 11.82
N TYR A 181 3.94 13.39 13.13
CA TYR A 181 3.77 12.13 13.85
C TYR A 181 2.53 11.35 13.37
N GLN A 182 1.39 12.02 13.18
CA GLN A 182 0.17 11.40 12.66
C GLN A 182 0.37 10.82 11.26
N ALA A 183 1.05 11.55 10.36
CA ALA A 183 1.38 11.05 9.02
C ALA A 183 2.33 9.84 9.11
N TYR A 184 3.35 9.90 9.96
CA TYR A 184 4.26 8.78 10.19
C TYR A 184 3.54 7.54 10.75
N GLN A 185 2.53 7.72 11.62
CA GLN A 185 1.70 6.60 12.09
C GLN A 185 0.95 5.90 10.94
N GLN A 186 0.63 6.61 9.85
CA GLN A 186 0.07 5.98 8.67
C GLN A 186 1.08 5.12 7.92
N ASN A 187 2.35 5.57 7.82
CA ASN A 187 3.42 4.71 7.31
C ASN A 187 3.55 3.43 8.14
N VAL A 188 3.50 3.58 9.47
CA VAL A 188 3.54 2.44 10.40
C VAL A 188 2.37 1.48 10.20
N LEU A 189 1.16 2.02 10.06
CA LEU A 189 -0.06 1.22 9.88
C LEU A 189 -0.04 0.44 8.57
N HIS A 190 0.47 1.03 7.49
CA HIS A 190 0.50 0.44 6.16
C HIS A 190 1.82 -0.28 5.84
N MET A 191 2.79 -0.25 6.76
CA MET A 191 4.13 -0.80 6.58
C MET A 191 4.87 -0.22 5.36
N THR A 192 4.55 1.03 5.00
CA THR A 192 5.18 1.78 3.92
C THR A 192 6.39 2.54 4.43
N ARG A 193 7.34 2.79 3.54
CA ARG A 193 8.56 3.51 3.89
C ARG A 193 8.29 5.02 3.91
N PRO A 194 8.64 5.73 5.00
CA PRO A 194 8.57 7.19 5.01
C PRO A 194 9.68 7.80 4.14
N ALA A 195 9.49 9.05 3.72
CA ALA A 195 10.50 9.82 2.99
C ALA A 195 11.88 9.78 3.67
N LEU A 196 12.96 9.81 2.88
CA LEU A 196 14.32 9.88 3.40
C LEU A 196 14.53 11.14 4.25
N GLY A 197 15.48 11.10 5.19
CA GLY A 197 15.79 12.21 6.07
C GLY A 197 15.31 12.02 7.51
N LYS A 198 14.97 10.79 7.92
CA LYS A 198 14.63 10.43 9.29
C LYS A 198 15.68 10.91 10.28
N PHE A 199 16.96 10.90 9.91
CA PHE A 199 18.02 11.45 10.76
C PHE A 199 17.83 12.94 11.14
N LEU A 200 17.08 13.73 10.35
CA LEU A 200 16.70 15.12 10.65
C LEU A 200 15.37 15.22 11.36
N TYR A 201 14.34 14.52 10.86
CA TYR A 201 12.97 14.68 11.36
C TYR A 201 12.62 13.76 12.54
N GLN A 202 13.53 12.87 12.97
CA GLN A 202 13.40 12.06 14.18
C GLN A 202 13.13 12.92 15.42
N LYS A 203 13.57 14.19 15.44
CA LYS A 203 13.30 15.15 16.53
C LYS A 203 11.80 15.42 16.71
N TYR A 204 11.02 15.45 15.62
CA TYR A 204 9.56 15.62 15.66
C TYR A 204 8.89 14.32 16.14
N LEU A 205 9.32 13.18 15.59
CA LEU A 205 8.77 11.87 15.95
C LEU A 205 9.00 11.52 17.42
N SER A 206 10.16 11.88 17.96
CA SER A 206 10.52 11.65 19.37
C SER A 206 9.75 12.56 20.33
N HIS A 207 9.25 13.70 19.84
CA HIS A 207 8.39 14.59 20.62
C HIS A 207 6.97 14.02 20.77
N GLY A 208 6.49 13.30 19.75
CA GLY A 208 5.23 12.56 19.77
C GLY A 208 3.98 13.45 19.76
N GLN A 209 2.82 12.85 20.07
CA GLN A 209 1.53 13.54 20.12
C GLN A 209 1.29 14.14 21.51
N LEU A 210 1.58 15.43 21.66
CA LEU A 210 1.38 16.18 22.91
C LEU A 210 0.06 16.98 22.94
N LEU A 211 -0.63 17.10 21.81
CA LEU A 211 -1.90 17.81 21.72
C LEU A 211 -3.03 17.02 22.38
N THR A 212 -3.90 17.73 23.11
CA THR A 212 -5.16 17.15 23.56
C THR A 212 -6.12 16.96 22.37
N PRO A 213 -7.13 16.07 22.47
CA PRO A 213 -8.10 15.87 21.38
C PRO A 213 -8.81 17.17 20.94
N ASP A 214 -9.05 18.09 21.87
CA ASP A 214 -9.66 19.39 21.55
C ASP A 214 -8.70 20.31 20.79
N GLN A 215 -7.42 20.31 21.15
CA GLN A 215 -6.38 21.07 20.45
C GLN A 215 -6.15 20.52 19.04
N GLU A 216 -6.09 19.19 18.91
CA GLU A 216 -5.98 18.50 17.62
C GLU A 216 -7.17 18.82 16.72
N LYS A 217 -8.38 18.73 17.26
CA LYS A 217 -9.60 19.14 16.54
C LYS A 217 -9.54 20.60 16.09
N ALA A 218 -9.12 21.51 16.97
CA ALA A 218 -9.00 22.93 16.64
C ALA A 218 -7.94 23.17 15.54
N LEU A 219 -6.81 22.48 15.60
CA LEU A 219 -5.76 22.54 14.58
C LEU A 219 -6.28 22.04 13.22
N ILE A 220 -6.92 20.88 13.18
CA ILE A 220 -7.45 20.29 11.94
C ILE A 220 -8.49 21.20 11.29
N LEU A 221 -9.41 21.76 12.09
CA LEU A 221 -10.41 22.70 11.58
C LEU A 221 -9.79 24.03 11.11
N ARG A 222 -8.67 24.45 11.71
CA ARG A 222 -7.92 25.64 11.27
C ARG A 222 -7.16 25.41 9.96
N LEU A 223 -6.63 24.21 9.78
CA LEU A 223 -5.94 23.78 8.55
C LEU A 223 -6.88 23.24 7.47
N SER A 224 -8.19 23.39 7.65
CA SER A 224 -9.18 23.02 6.64
C SER A 224 -9.80 24.26 6.03
N PHE A 225 -10.02 24.23 4.71
CA PHE A 225 -10.78 25.26 4.05
C PHE A 225 -12.22 25.30 4.60
N ARG A 226 -12.88 26.47 4.52
CA ARG A 226 -14.25 26.61 5.01
C ARG A 226 -15.24 25.96 4.03
N LEU A 227 -15.54 24.70 4.29
CA LEU A 227 -16.45 23.90 3.46
C LEU A 227 -17.92 24.25 3.70
N GLY A 228 -18.68 24.34 2.61
CA GLY A 228 -20.15 24.34 2.68
C GLY A 228 -20.72 22.95 3.02
N PRO A 229 -22.02 22.82 3.30
CA PRO A 229 -22.64 21.55 3.67
C PRO A 229 -22.39 20.40 2.67
N ARG A 230 -22.44 20.68 1.37
CA ARG A 230 -22.15 19.72 0.29
C ARG A 230 -20.70 19.22 0.36
N GLN A 231 -19.77 20.17 0.34
CA GLN A 231 -18.33 19.90 0.35
C GLN A 231 -17.91 19.16 1.62
N LEU A 232 -18.49 19.49 2.77
CA LEU A 232 -18.20 18.81 4.04
C LEU A 232 -18.59 17.32 3.99
N VAL A 233 -19.75 16.99 3.42
CA VAL A 233 -20.20 15.58 3.30
C VAL A 233 -19.41 14.84 2.20
N ASN A 234 -19.04 15.49 1.10
CA ASN A 234 -18.15 14.88 0.11
C ASN A 234 -16.74 14.62 0.71
N SER A 235 -16.20 15.57 1.48
CA SER A 235 -14.94 15.41 2.22
C SER A 235 -15.03 14.32 3.29
N PHE A 236 -16.19 14.15 3.94
CA PHE A 236 -16.45 13.02 4.84
C PHE A 236 -16.26 11.69 4.11
N PHE A 237 -16.86 11.51 2.92
CA PHE A 237 -16.65 10.27 2.17
C PHE A 237 -15.18 10.09 1.79
N ARG A 238 -14.48 11.17 1.37
CA ARG A 238 -13.02 11.16 1.07
C ARG A 238 -12.24 10.59 2.24
N ALA A 239 -12.45 11.14 3.43
CA ALA A 239 -11.75 10.70 4.62
C ALA A 239 -12.12 9.27 5.05
N VAL A 240 -13.34 8.79 4.78
CA VAL A 240 -13.68 7.37 5.00
C VAL A 240 -12.89 6.46 4.05
N ARG A 241 -12.77 6.83 2.76
CA ARG A 241 -11.98 6.06 1.78
C ARG A 241 -10.50 6.00 2.19
N GLU A 242 -9.92 7.15 2.54
CA GLU A 242 -8.52 7.26 2.98
C GLU A 242 -8.27 6.70 4.40
N ARG A 243 -9.34 6.33 5.13
CA ARG A 243 -9.29 5.89 6.54
C ARG A 243 -8.69 6.94 7.48
N ASP A 244 -8.89 8.20 7.16
CA ASP A 244 -8.46 9.36 7.94
C ASP A 244 -9.44 9.65 9.09
N TRP A 245 -9.42 8.76 10.08
CA TRP A 245 -10.33 8.81 11.23
C TRP A 245 -10.15 10.08 12.07
N ILE A 246 -8.95 10.64 12.10
CA ILE A 246 -8.63 11.84 12.88
C ILE A 246 -9.37 13.04 12.27
N TYR A 247 -9.33 13.19 10.94
CA TYR A 247 -10.12 14.22 10.27
C TYR A 247 -11.63 14.00 10.47
N LEU A 248 -12.11 12.77 10.33
CA LEU A 248 -13.52 12.45 10.54
C LEU A 248 -14.02 12.86 11.93
N ASP A 249 -13.28 12.52 12.98
CA ASP A 249 -13.64 12.89 14.36
C ASP A 249 -13.64 14.43 14.56
N SER A 250 -12.83 15.16 13.79
CA SER A 250 -12.79 16.63 13.84
C SER A 250 -14.08 17.28 13.27
N ILE A 251 -14.65 16.69 12.21
CA ILE A 251 -15.86 17.22 11.54
C ILE A 251 -17.17 16.65 12.10
N LEU A 252 -17.09 15.57 12.88
CA LEU A 252 -18.23 14.94 13.56
C LEU A 252 -18.43 15.52 14.96
N ALA A 253 -19.69 15.50 15.41
CA ALA A 253 -20.01 15.62 16.83
C ALA A 253 -19.55 14.36 17.58
N PRO A 254 -19.11 14.46 18.86
CA PRO A 254 -18.64 13.31 19.64
C PRO A 254 -19.64 12.15 19.69
N GLU A 255 -20.93 12.45 19.67
CA GLU A 255 -22.02 11.46 19.68
C GLU A 255 -22.21 10.77 18.32
N ALA A 256 -21.84 11.45 17.22
CA ALA A 256 -21.97 10.94 15.86
C ALA A 256 -20.81 10.04 15.44
N ALA A 257 -19.61 10.26 15.99
CA ALA A 257 -18.41 9.52 15.59
C ALA A 257 -18.53 7.99 15.78
N PRO A 258 -19.00 7.47 16.93
CA PRO A 258 -19.20 6.03 17.09
C PRO A 258 -20.26 5.44 16.14
N VAL A 259 -21.27 6.23 15.78
CA VAL A 259 -22.35 5.80 14.86
C VAL A 259 -21.82 5.73 13.44
N ALA A 260 -21.10 6.76 12.98
CA ALA A 260 -20.46 6.78 11.66
C ALA A 260 -19.50 5.59 11.50
N ARG A 261 -18.64 5.33 12.50
CA ARG A 261 -17.70 4.19 12.49
C ARG A 261 -18.38 2.82 12.42
N ARG A 262 -19.63 2.70 12.87
CA ARG A 262 -20.41 1.45 12.74
C ARG A 262 -20.92 1.24 11.31
N TYR A 263 -21.23 2.31 10.60
CA TYR A 263 -21.69 2.24 9.21
C TYR A 263 -20.55 1.99 8.23
N PHE A 264 -19.34 2.42 8.57
CA PHE A 264 -18.16 2.28 7.70
C PHE A 264 -17.06 1.45 8.39
N PRO A 265 -17.25 0.13 8.57
CA PRO A 265 -16.24 -0.74 9.15
C PRO A 265 -15.04 -0.91 8.19
N ILE A 266 -13.93 -1.45 8.70
CA ILE A 266 -12.66 -1.59 7.97
C ILE A 266 -12.79 -2.36 6.63
N LEU A 267 -13.71 -3.31 6.54
CA LEU A 267 -13.96 -4.15 5.35
C LEU A 267 -14.95 -3.52 4.35
N HIS A 268 -15.47 -2.32 4.66
CA HIS A 268 -16.44 -1.62 3.83
C HIS A 268 -15.70 -0.62 2.95
N HIS A 269 -15.54 -0.98 1.69
CA HIS A 269 -14.81 -0.17 0.71
C HIS A 269 -15.79 0.72 -0.04
N ILE A 270 -15.70 2.04 0.17
CA ILE A 270 -16.49 3.01 -0.59
C ILE A 270 -15.87 3.19 -1.97
N VAL A 271 -16.62 2.81 -3.01
CA VAL A 271 -16.25 2.98 -4.42
C VAL A 271 -16.74 4.35 -4.93
N GLU A 272 -17.94 4.75 -4.50
CA GLU A 272 -18.53 6.04 -4.83
C GLU A 272 -19.26 6.59 -3.61
N GLY A 273 -19.16 7.90 -3.39
CA GLY A 273 -19.85 8.59 -2.29
C GLY A 273 -20.13 10.02 -2.68
N GLN A 274 -21.40 10.38 -2.83
CA GLN A 274 -21.79 11.68 -3.37
C GLN A 274 -23.06 12.23 -2.72
N VAL A 275 -23.07 13.55 -2.53
CA VAL A 275 -24.26 14.31 -2.11
C VAL A 275 -25.25 14.45 -3.27
N GLU A 276 -26.49 14.04 -3.04
CA GLU A 276 -27.61 14.26 -3.98
C GLU A 276 -28.25 15.62 -3.72
N GLU A 277 -28.71 15.85 -2.48
CA GLU A 277 -29.56 16.97 -2.13
C GLU A 277 -29.04 17.69 -0.88
N VAL A 278 -29.11 19.03 -0.88
CA VAL A 278 -28.78 19.86 0.28
C VAL A 278 -29.94 20.80 0.57
N LEU A 279 -30.53 20.65 1.76
CA LEU A 279 -31.53 21.54 2.31
C LEU A 279 -30.90 22.32 3.46
N ALA A 280 -30.40 23.53 3.17
CA ALA A 280 -29.65 24.32 4.13
C ALA A 280 -30.38 25.61 4.53
N SER A 281 -30.31 25.93 5.83
CA SER A 281 -30.61 27.23 6.41
C SER A 281 -29.32 27.91 6.87
N ARG A 282 -29.41 29.07 7.55
CA ARG A 282 -28.22 29.79 8.04
C ARG A 282 -27.46 29.05 9.15
N THR A 283 -28.13 28.17 9.90
CA THR A 283 -27.56 27.53 11.10
C THR A 283 -27.66 26.01 11.06
N VAL A 284 -28.57 25.44 10.27
CA VAL A 284 -28.79 23.99 10.16
C VAL A 284 -28.86 23.59 8.70
N ALA A 285 -28.30 22.44 8.34
CA ALA A 285 -28.47 21.85 7.02
C ALA A 285 -28.79 20.36 7.13
N GLN A 286 -29.63 19.89 6.22
CA GLN A 286 -29.91 18.47 6.01
C GLN A 286 -29.37 18.09 4.64
N VAL A 287 -28.51 17.08 4.60
CA VAL A 287 -27.85 16.63 3.38
C VAL A 287 -28.22 15.18 3.14
N LYS A 288 -28.74 14.88 1.95
CA LYS A 288 -28.97 13.51 1.50
C LYS A 288 -27.89 13.11 0.53
N SER A 289 -27.42 11.89 0.65
CA SER A 289 -26.34 11.35 -0.16
C SER A 289 -26.53 9.86 -0.36
N TYR A 290 -25.79 9.33 -1.33
CA TYR A 290 -25.63 7.90 -1.50
C TYR A 290 -24.15 7.52 -1.43
N ALA A 291 -23.90 6.26 -1.09
CA ALA A 291 -22.62 5.61 -1.31
C ALA A 291 -22.86 4.27 -2.01
N ILE A 292 -21.95 3.93 -2.91
CA ILE A 292 -21.80 2.58 -3.43
C ILE A 292 -20.62 1.97 -2.68
N ALA A 293 -20.91 0.95 -1.91
CA ALA A 293 -19.93 0.26 -1.10
C ALA A 293 -19.83 -1.20 -1.49
N MET A 294 -18.62 -1.73 -1.33
CA MET A 294 -18.33 -3.13 -1.53
C MET A 294 -17.97 -3.77 -0.21
N GLU A 295 -18.62 -4.90 0.04
CA GLU A 295 -18.25 -5.85 1.07
C GLU A 295 -18.12 -7.21 0.40
N GLU A 296 -16.92 -7.77 0.43
CA GLU A 296 -16.56 -9.01 -0.27
C GLU A 296 -16.85 -8.88 -1.79
N ARG A 297 -17.77 -9.68 -2.34
CA ARG A 297 -18.19 -9.63 -3.76
C ARG A 297 -19.57 -8.98 -3.98
N SER A 298 -20.17 -8.42 -2.93
CA SER A 298 -21.50 -7.80 -3.04
C SER A 298 -21.39 -6.29 -3.01
N CYS A 299 -22.00 -5.65 -4.00
CA CYS A 299 -22.14 -4.19 -4.05
C CYS A 299 -23.46 -3.78 -3.39
N TYR A 300 -23.40 -2.74 -2.56
CA TYR A 300 -24.55 -2.19 -1.86
C TYR A 300 -24.71 -0.72 -2.23
N LEU A 301 -25.95 -0.32 -2.51
CA LEU A 301 -26.34 1.07 -2.57
C LEU A 301 -26.86 1.46 -1.19
N GLU A 302 -26.20 2.45 -0.60
CA GLU A 302 -26.48 2.91 0.75
C GLU A 302 -26.88 4.37 0.71
N LYS A 303 -28.04 4.68 1.25
CA LYS A 303 -28.56 6.06 1.30
C LYS A 303 -28.41 6.58 2.70
N TYR A 304 -27.86 7.78 2.81
CA TYR A 304 -27.60 8.44 4.08
C TYR A 304 -28.27 9.80 4.15
N GLN A 305 -28.56 10.20 5.38
CA GLN A 305 -28.95 11.54 5.72
C GLN A 305 -28.03 12.08 6.82
N PHE A 306 -27.46 13.23 6.55
CA PHE A 306 -26.63 13.97 7.47
C PHE A 306 -27.38 15.20 7.97
N GLN A 307 -27.30 15.47 9.26
CA GLN A 307 -27.72 16.76 9.82
C GLN A 307 -26.47 17.52 10.27
N LEU A 308 -26.34 18.74 9.77
CA LEU A 308 -25.22 19.61 10.03
C LEU A 308 -25.71 20.84 10.80
N GLU A 309 -24.87 21.32 11.70
CA GLU A 309 -25.09 22.57 12.42
C GLU A 309 -23.90 23.51 12.19
N ARG A 310 -24.17 24.80 12.05
CA ARG A 310 -23.14 25.82 11.93
C ARG A 310 -22.86 26.43 13.29
N GLY A 311 -21.66 26.19 13.80
CA GLY A 311 -21.20 26.74 15.07
C GLY A 311 -21.00 28.27 15.03
N ALA A 312 -20.74 28.86 16.20
CA ALA A 312 -20.48 30.29 16.35
C ALA A 312 -19.24 30.76 15.56
N ASN A 313 -18.27 29.86 15.34
CA ASN A 313 -17.10 30.06 14.48
C ASN A 313 -17.42 30.03 12.97
N LYS A 314 -18.70 29.91 12.59
CA LYS A 314 -19.19 29.77 11.21
C LYS A 314 -18.74 28.49 10.49
N ILE A 315 -18.23 27.51 11.23
CA ILE A 315 -17.82 26.20 10.71
C ILE A 315 -19.01 25.24 10.82
N TRP A 316 -19.23 24.45 9.78
CA TRP A 316 -20.24 23.39 9.79
C TRP A 316 -19.69 22.13 10.46
N THR A 317 -20.52 21.47 11.26
CA THR A 317 -20.19 20.21 11.93
C THR A 317 -21.33 19.22 11.71
N ILE A 318 -20.99 17.97 11.45
CA ILE A 318 -21.96 16.89 11.27
C ILE A 318 -22.43 16.42 12.65
N LYS A 319 -23.70 16.68 12.97
CA LYS A 319 -24.33 16.30 14.24
C LYS A 319 -24.86 14.88 14.25
N THR A 320 -25.40 14.43 13.13
CA THR A 320 -25.92 13.07 12.99
C THR A 320 -25.65 12.55 11.58
N CYS A 321 -25.42 11.25 11.49
CA CYS A 321 -25.38 10.49 10.24
C CYS A 321 -26.32 9.29 10.44
N THR A 322 -27.31 9.17 9.56
CA THR A 322 -28.31 8.11 9.63
C THR A 322 -28.36 7.38 8.29
N GLN A 323 -28.15 6.07 8.30
CA GLN A 323 -28.41 5.22 7.14
C GLN A 323 -29.93 5.06 6.97
N LEU A 324 -30.47 5.56 5.87
CA LEU A 324 -31.90 5.51 5.54
C LEU A 324 -32.28 4.20 4.86
N ALA A 325 -31.40 3.70 3.99
CA ALA A 325 -31.61 2.47 3.25
C ALA A 325 -30.27 1.82 2.91
N ARG A 326 -30.27 0.49 2.90
CA ARG A 326 -29.18 -0.33 2.36
C ARG A 326 -29.82 -1.41 1.50
N SER A 327 -29.46 -1.44 0.23
CA SER A 327 -29.98 -2.42 -0.72
C SER A 327 -28.83 -3.01 -1.52
N LYS A 328 -28.82 -4.34 -1.67
CA LYS A 328 -27.89 -5.00 -2.58
C LYS A 328 -28.17 -4.54 -4.00
N ILE A 329 -27.12 -4.10 -4.71
CA ILE A 329 -27.21 -3.73 -6.12
C ILE A 329 -27.32 -5.02 -6.92
N ASP A 330 -28.27 -5.05 -7.84
CA ASP A 330 -28.45 -6.22 -8.71
C ASP A 330 -27.21 -6.42 -9.60
N ASN A 331 -26.87 -7.68 -9.85
CA ASN A 331 -25.76 -8.07 -10.71
C ASN A 331 -25.95 -7.66 -12.16
N LEU A 332 -27.11 -7.16 -12.57
CA LEU A 332 -27.37 -6.63 -13.93
C LEU A 332 -27.54 -5.11 -13.95
N SER A 333 -27.41 -4.44 -12.80
CA SER A 333 -27.56 -2.98 -12.71
C SER A 333 -26.37 -2.25 -13.31
N ASP A 334 -26.62 -1.13 -14.00
CA ASP A 334 -25.58 -0.20 -14.47
C ASP A 334 -24.83 0.49 -13.32
N LEU A 335 -25.39 0.44 -12.10
CA LEU A 335 -24.75 0.95 -10.89
C LEU A 335 -23.77 -0.06 -10.28
N ASN A 336 -23.74 -1.30 -10.77
CA ASN A 336 -22.80 -2.29 -10.28
C ASN A 336 -21.41 -2.03 -10.89
N PRO A 337 -20.40 -1.66 -10.09
CA PRO A 337 -19.05 -1.42 -10.61
C PRO A 337 -18.45 -2.67 -11.28
N LEU A 338 -18.90 -3.88 -10.92
CA LEU A 338 -18.45 -5.14 -11.55
C LEU A 338 -18.97 -5.32 -12.99
N ASN A 339 -20.05 -4.64 -13.37
CA ASN A 339 -20.60 -4.74 -14.72
C ASN A 339 -20.01 -3.72 -15.68
N ARG A 340 -19.35 -2.68 -15.15
CA ARG A 340 -18.75 -1.65 -15.97
C ARG A 340 -17.38 -2.11 -16.41
N GLN A 341 -17.27 -2.27 -17.71
CA GLN A 341 -16.01 -2.52 -18.38
C GLN A 341 -15.28 -1.20 -18.58
N ILE A 342 -13.98 -1.22 -18.29
CA ILE A 342 -13.05 -0.16 -18.66
C ILE A 342 -12.04 -0.72 -19.66
N TYR A 343 -11.56 0.15 -20.53
CA TYR A 343 -10.53 -0.19 -21.51
C TYR A 343 -9.18 0.15 -20.92
N CYS A 344 -8.33 -0.86 -20.81
CA CYS A 344 -6.96 -0.73 -20.32
C CYS A 344 -5.98 -1.00 -21.44
N ARG A 345 -4.89 -0.22 -21.51
CA ARG A 345 -3.74 -0.55 -22.34
C ARG A 345 -2.47 -0.50 -21.50
N VAL A 346 -1.70 -1.57 -21.58
CA VAL A 346 -0.44 -1.77 -20.86
C VAL A 346 0.72 -1.51 -21.81
N TYR A 347 1.71 -0.80 -21.30
CA TYR A 347 2.93 -0.47 -22.00
C TYR A 347 4.16 -0.79 -21.15
N GLU A 348 5.27 -1.06 -21.82
CA GLU A 348 6.61 -1.09 -21.22
C GLU A 348 7.27 0.27 -21.42
N ILE A 349 7.80 0.86 -20.35
CA ILE A 349 8.47 2.15 -20.36
C ILE A 349 9.89 1.96 -20.89
N THR A 350 10.22 2.67 -21.96
CA THR A 350 11.58 2.69 -22.52
C THR A 350 12.37 3.92 -22.11
N ASP A 351 11.68 5.03 -21.83
CA ASP A 351 12.26 6.30 -21.41
C ASP A 351 11.24 7.03 -20.52
N LEU A 352 11.56 7.13 -19.23
CA LEU A 352 10.66 7.70 -18.21
C LEU A 352 10.54 9.23 -18.34
N ASP A 353 11.65 9.92 -18.62
CA ASP A 353 11.66 11.39 -18.74
C ASP A 353 10.78 11.83 -19.91
N ARG A 354 10.88 11.12 -21.04
CA ARG A 354 10.04 11.38 -22.23
C ARG A 354 8.57 11.07 -22.00
N LEU A 355 8.26 10.06 -21.18
CA LEU A 355 6.88 9.77 -20.81
C LEU A 355 6.27 10.96 -20.06
N PHE A 356 6.97 11.49 -19.06
CA PHE A 356 6.49 12.65 -18.31
C PHE A 356 6.40 13.92 -19.18
N GLU A 357 7.37 14.17 -20.07
CA GLU A 357 7.27 15.27 -21.05
C GLU A 357 6.01 15.15 -21.94
N ALA A 358 5.62 13.94 -22.35
CA ALA A 358 4.42 13.72 -23.12
C ALA A 358 3.15 13.95 -22.29
N LEU A 359 3.14 13.55 -21.03
CA LEU A 359 2.01 13.74 -20.11
C LEU A 359 1.82 15.20 -19.70
N GLU A 360 2.87 16.02 -19.62
CA GLU A 360 2.77 17.47 -19.36
C GLU A 360 1.90 18.21 -20.41
N ARG A 361 1.71 17.63 -21.59
CA ARG A 361 0.86 18.18 -22.66
C ARG A 361 -0.63 17.96 -22.43
N VAL A 362 -1.00 17.19 -21.42
CA VAL A 362 -2.38 16.85 -21.07
C VAL A 362 -2.82 17.71 -19.89
N ASP A 363 -3.83 18.55 -20.12
CA ASP A 363 -4.40 19.38 -19.06
C ASP A 363 -5.22 18.52 -18.06
N GLY A 364 -5.23 18.94 -16.80
CA GLY A 364 -6.06 18.32 -15.76
C GLY A 364 -5.54 16.99 -15.23
N ILE A 365 -4.26 16.68 -15.41
CA ILE A 365 -3.58 15.59 -14.69
C ILE A 365 -3.39 15.99 -13.23
N HIS A 366 -3.83 15.11 -12.33
CA HIS A 366 -3.63 15.23 -10.90
C HIS A 366 -3.03 13.94 -10.34
N GLN A 367 -2.00 14.07 -9.49
CA GLN A 367 -1.45 12.94 -8.73
C GLN A 367 -2.44 12.51 -7.64
N MET A 368 -2.89 11.26 -7.73
CA MET A 368 -3.89 10.70 -6.82
C MET A 368 -3.27 9.99 -5.64
N GLU A 369 -2.26 9.15 -5.86
CA GLU A 369 -1.54 8.37 -4.84
C GLU A 369 -0.19 7.92 -5.36
N GLU A 370 0.76 7.67 -4.45
CA GLU A 370 1.97 6.92 -4.77
C GLU A 370 1.73 5.42 -4.56
N LEU A 371 2.22 4.63 -5.51
CA LEU A 371 2.22 3.17 -5.42
C LEU A 371 3.60 2.71 -4.93
N PRO A 372 3.73 1.50 -4.37
CA PRO A 372 5.01 0.97 -3.89
C PRO A 372 6.17 1.05 -4.91
N TYR A 373 5.85 1.00 -6.21
CA TYR A 373 6.82 1.11 -7.30
C TYR A 373 6.46 2.20 -8.30
N GLY A 374 5.58 3.13 -7.95
CA GLY A 374 4.87 3.86 -8.98
C GLY A 374 4.10 5.09 -8.54
N LEU A 375 3.39 5.64 -9.51
CA LEU A 375 2.60 6.85 -9.39
C LEU A 375 1.26 6.62 -10.07
N HIS A 376 0.18 6.84 -9.33
CA HIS A 376 -1.16 6.93 -9.91
C HIS A 376 -1.54 8.39 -10.12
N MET A 377 -1.83 8.71 -11.38
CA MET A 377 -2.34 9.99 -11.82
C MET A 377 -3.74 9.82 -12.41
N ARG A 378 -4.55 10.87 -12.32
CA ARG A 378 -5.91 10.89 -12.85
C ARG A 378 -6.17 12.16 -13.62
N VAL A 379 -6.87 12.01 -14.73
CA VAL A 379 -7.31 13.12 -15.58
C VAL A 379 -8.79 13.37 -15.34
N THR A 380 -9.18 14.59 -14.93
CA THR A 380 -10.58 14.92 -14.60
C THR A 380 -11.10 16.14 -15.37
N TYR A 381 -12.43 16.21 -15.52
CA TYR A 381 -13.12 17.37 -16.12
C TYR A 381 -13.24 18.59 -15.18
N HIS A 382 -12.99 18.40 -13.89
CA HIS A 382 -13.24 19.40 -12.84
C HIS A 382 -12.00 19.57 -11.96
N GLU A 383 -11.73 20.82 -11.55
CA GLU A 383 -10.79 21.12 -10.47
C GLU A 383 -11.31 20.53 -9.15
N GLU A 384 -10.39 20.11 -8.26
CA GLU A 384 -10.72 19.53 -6.94
C GLU A 384 -11.38 20.57 -5.97
N ASP A 385 -12.63 20.97 -6.21
CA ASP A 385 -13.38 21.90 -5.34
C ASP A 385 -14.30 21.20 -4.32
N LEU A 386 -14.30 19.87 -4.31
CA LEU A 386 -15.18 18.98 -3.52
C LEU A 386 -16.69 19.23 -3.71
N SER A 387 -17.09 19.94 -4.78
CA SER A 387 -18.50 20.04 -5.17
C SER A 387 -19.05 18.69 -5.63
N HIS A 388 -18.16 17.87 -6.20
CA HIS A 388 -18.42 16.47 -6.55
C HIS A 388 -17.91 15.53 -5.45
N GLY A 389 -18.57 14.39 -5.32
CA GLY A 389 -18.21 13.36 -4.36
C GLY A 389 -16.95 12.60 -4.75
N ILE A 390 -16.59 11.58 -3.98
CA ILE A 390 -15.66 10.58 -4.50
C ILE A 390 -16.40 9.79 -5.57
N SER A 391 -15.82 9.69 -6.75
CA SER A 391 -16.26 8.71 -7.72
C SER A 391 -15.06 8.08 -8.42
N MET A 392 -15.14 6.77 -8.62
CA MET A 392 -14.31 6.03 -9.57
C MET A 392 -14.88 6.10 -10.99
N LEU A 393 -16.11 6.62 -11.13
CA LEU A 393 -16.93 6.47 -12.32
C LEU A 393 -17.31 7.79 -12.97
N SER A 394 -17.48 8.85 -12.18
CA SER A 394 -18.11 10.07 -12.65
C SER A 394 -17.10 11.22 -12.68
N GLY A 395 -16.87 11.79 -13.86
CA GLY A 395 -15.97 12.95 -14.05
C GLY A 395 -14.49 12.61 -14.27
N VAL A 396 -14.16 11.31 -14.40
CA VAL A 396 -12.82 10.80 -14.72
C VAL A 396 -12.71 10.57 -16.23
N ILE A 397 -11.68 11.15 -16.86
CA ILE A 397 -11.35 10.95 -18.27
C ILE A 397 -10.48 9.70 -18.41
N ALA A 398 -9.39 9.64 -17.64
CA ALA A 398 -8.45 8.52 -17.63
C ALA A 398 -7.76 8.39 -16.27
N ASP A 399 -7.44 7.17 -15.91
CA ASP A 399 -6.46 6.84 -14.87
C ASP A 399 -5.15 6.42 -15.56
N LEU A 400 -4.04 7.00 -15.11
CA LEU A 400 -2.69 6.80 -15.65
C LEU A 400 -1.81 6.26 -14.53
N VAL A 401 -1.25 5.07 -14.71
CA VAL A 401 -0.46 4.41 -13.67
C VAL A 401 0.92 4.11 -14.21
N VAL A 402 1.94 4.71 -13.61
CA VAL A 402 3.34 4.34 -13.81
C VAL A 402 3.70 3.40 -12.67
N ASN A 403 4.15 2.18 -12.93
CA ASN A 403 4.52 1.22 -11.88
C ASN A 403 5.75 0.42 -12.31
N GLY A 404 6.92 0.77 -11.79
CA GLY A 404 8.21 0.23 -12.22
C GLY A 404 8.50 0.58 -13.67
N ASP A 405 8.68 -0.45 -14.50
CA ASP A 405 8.85 -0.36 -15.95
C ASP A 405 7.52 -0.48 -16.73
N GLU A 406 6.39 -0.55 -16.03
CA GLU A 406 5.05 -0.65 -16.63
C GLU A 406 4.33 0.71 -16.62
N PHE A 407 3.66 1.03 -17.72
CA PHE A 407 2.71 2.14 -17.80
C PHE A 407 1.33 1.64 -18.23
N VAL A 408 0.29 1.96 -17.47
CA VAL A 408 -1.08 1.52 -17.71
C VAL A 408 -1.99 2.72 -17.86
N ILE A 409 -2.78 2.74 -18.93
CA ILE A 409 -3.84 3.72 -19.16
C ILE A 409 -5.17 3.01 -19.06
N ALA A 410 -6.05 3.51 -18.22
CA ALA A 410 -7.41 3.00 -18.07
C ALA A 410 -8.44 4.10 -18.34
N CYS A 411 -9.36 3.84 -19.28
CA CYS A 411 -10.39 4.78 -19.70
C CYS A 411 -11.76 4.09 -19.73
N GLN A 412 -12.83 4.83 -19.48
CA GLN A 412 -14.20 4.31 -19.71
C GLN A 412 -14.55 4.28 -21.19
N ASP A 413 -13.99 5.20 -21.96
CA ASP A 413 -14.23 5.36 -23.37
C ASP A 413 -13.00 4.93 -24.18
N PHE A 414 -13.25 4.13 -25.22
CA PHE A 414 -12.19 3.57 -26.05
C PHE A 414 -11.56 4.64 -26.95
N ASP A 415 -12.34 5.60 -27.44
CA ASP A 415 -11.81 6.68 -28.28
C ASP A 415 -10.81 7.54 -27.48
N THR A 416 -11.14 7.83 -26.21
CA THR A 416 -10.23 8.50 -25.26
C THR A 416 -8.94 7.70 -25.05
N LEU A 417 -9.01 6.37 -24.89
CA LEU A 417 -7.81 5.52 -24.78
C LEU A 417 -6.92 5.60 -26.03
N MET A 418 -7.55 5.67 -27.22
CA MET A 418 -6.84 5.81 -28.48
C MET A 418 -6.19 7.19 -28.65
N ASP A 419 -6.83 8.26 -28.16
CA ASP A 419 -6.23 9.60 -28.14
C ASP A 419 -4.93 9.62 -27.34
N PHE A 420 -4.91 9.02 -26.15
CA PHE A 420 -3.68 8.87 -25.36
C PHE A 420 -2.62 8.02 -26.07
N HIS A 421 -3.04 6.93 -26.73
CA HIS A 421 -2.12 6.10 -27.49
C HIS A 421 -1.46 6.86 -28.64
N HIS A 422 -2.23 7.65 -29.37
CA HIS A 422 -1.72 8.48 -30.46
C HIS A 422 -0.81 9.59 -29.94
N LEU A 423 -1.12 10.20 -28.80
CA LEU A 423 -0.24 11.16 -28.14
C LEU A 423 1.15 10.54 -27.90
N LEU A 424 1.21 9.37 -27.26
CA LEU A 424 2.45 8.70 -26.87
C LEU A 424 3.27 8.20 -28.07
N LEU A 425 2.61 7.71 -29.12
CA LEU A 425 3.29 7.19 -30.31
C LEU A 425 3.63 8.27 -31.36
N SER A 426 3.16 9.51 -31.18
CA SER A 426 3.41 10.60 -32.14
C SER A 426 4.82 11.21 -32.04
N GLU A 427 5.57 10.89 -30.98
CA GLU A 427 6.89 11.43 -30.72
C GLU A 427 7.98 10.82 -31.64
N ARG A 428 9.04 11.59 -31.92
CA ARG A 428 10.17 11.12 -32.76
C ARG A 428 10.94 9.96 -32.12
N VAL A 429 10.95 9.92 -30.79
CA VAL A 429 11.44 8.83 -29.96
C VAL A 429 10.27 8.41 -29.10
N VAL A 430 9.84 7.16 -29.26
CA VAL A 430 8.63 6.67 -28.59
C VAL A 430 9.00 6.34 -27.14
N PRO A 431 8.32 6.93 -26.13
CA PRO A 431 8.66 6.72 -24.72
C PRO A 431 8.25 5.33 -24.21
N VAL A 432 7.30 4.68 -24.87
CA VAL A 432 6.68 3.43 -24.41
C VAL A 432 6.45 2.42 -25.54
N ILE A 433 6.47 1.12 -25.22
CA ILE A 433 6.15 0.03 -26.16
C ILE A 433 4.85 -0.63 -25.70
N SER A 434 3.86 -0.74 -26.59
CA SER A 434 2.59 -1.41 -26.25
C SER A 434 2.81 -2.91 -26.01
N ARG A 435 2.35 -3.40 -24.85
CA ARG A 435 2.37 -4.82 -24.49
C ARG A 435 1.04 -5.50 -24.75
N GLY A 436 -0.06 -4.89 -24.30
CA GLY A 436 -1.39 -5.47 -24.41
C GLY A 436 -2.51 -4.45 -24.26
N GLU A 437 -3.67 -4.81 -24.80
CA GLU A 437 -4.93 -4.08 -24.65
C GLU A 437 -5.96 -5.04 -24.08
N TYR A 438 -6.68 -4.56 -23.07
CA TYR A 438 -7.56 -5.38 -22.25
C TYR A 438 -8.85 -4.64 -21.98
N GLN A 439 -9.93 -5.41 -21.87
CA GLN A 439 -11.20 -4.92 -21.36
C GLN A 439 -11.42 -5.62 -20.02
N VAL A 440 -11.39 -4.85 -18.94
CA VAL A 440 -11.52 -5.39 -17.58
C VAL A 440 -12.67 -4.74 -16.85
N ASN A 441 -13.23 -5.46 -15.88
CA ASN A 441 -14.15 -4.83 -14.95
C ASN A 441 -13.41 -3.77 -14.10
N LEU A 442 -14.12 -2.71 -13.68
CA LEU A 442 -13.54 -1.62 -12.89
C LEU A 442 -12.85 -2.10 -11.60
N MET A 443 -13.35 -3.18 -11.00
CA MET A 443 -12.80 -3.67 -9.73
C MET A 443 -11.46 -4.35 -9.89
N THR A 444 -11.23 -5.07 -10.98
CA THR A 444 -9.91 -5.60 -11.34
C THR A 444 -8.88 -4.48 -11.40
N PHE A 445 -9.24 -3.35 -12.02
CA PHE A 445 -8.38 -2.18 -12.06
C PHE A 445 -8.23 -1.48 -10.70
N TYR A 446 -9.27 -1.43 -9.85
CA TYR A 446 -9.12 -0.91 -8.50
C TYR A 446 -8.16 -1.76 -7.65
N THR A 447 -8.22 -3.07 -7.79
CA THR A 447 -7.27 -3.97 -7.14
C THR A 447 -5.84 -3.66 -7.57
N TYR A 448 -5.62 -3.31 -8.84
CA TYR A 448 -4.33 -2.79 -9.30
C TYR A 448 -3.94 -1.49 -8.59
N LEU A 449 -4.83 -0.48 -8.64
CA LEU A 449 -4.60 0.85 -8.06
C LEU A 449 -4.29 0.80 -6.56
N SER A 450 -4.84 -0.17 -5.83
CA SER A 450 -4.55 -0.32 -4.40
C SER A 450 -3.09 -0.70 -4.06
N GLY A 451 -2.18 -0.67 -5.05
CA GLY A 451 -0.76 -0.98 -4.90
C GLY A 451 -0.53 -2.44 -4.51
N GLN A 452 -1.54 -3.28 -4.70
CA GLN A 452 -1.50 -4.66 -4.26
C GLN A 452 -0.75 -5.55 -5.24
N TYR A 453 -0.61 -5.19 -6.52
CA TYR A 453 0.02 -6.05 -7.53
C TYR A 453 1.15 -5.31 -8.23
N LEU A 454 2.24 -6.02 -8.54
CA LEU A 454 3.39 -5.43 -9.22
C LEU A 454 3.13 -5.19 -10.72
N HIS A 455 2.47 -6.12 -11.40
CA HIS A 455 2.13 -5.97 -12.81
C HIS A 455 0.62 -6.02 -13.01
N PHE A 456 0.10 -5.21 -13.95
CA PHE A 456 -1.32 -5.24 -14.27
C PHE A 456 -1.75 -6.58 -14.85
N GLU A 457 -0.91 -7.22 -15.67
CA GLU A 457 -1.21 -8.51 -16.29
C GLU A 457 -1.36 -9.66 -15.28
N ASP A 458 -0.77 -9.54 -14.07
CA ASP A 458 -0.98 -10.51 -12.98
C ASP A 458 -2.46 -10.57 -12.54
N LEU A 459 -3.19 -9.47 -12.73
CA LEU A 459 -4.63 -9.37 -12.47
C LEU A 459 -5.47 -9.96 -13.60
N LEU A 460 -4.91 -10.17 -14.78
CA LEU A 460 -5.65 -10.68 -15.94
C LEU A 460 -5.64 -12.21 -16.02
N LEU A 461 -4.71 -12.86 -15.31
CA LEU A 461 -4.79 -14.29 -15.02
C LEU A 461 -6.12 -14.69 -14.35
N ILE A 462 -6.91 -13.70 -13.88
CA ILE A 462 -8.16 -13.86 -13.17
C ILE A 462 -9.34 -14.22 -14.09
N GLU A 463 -9.37 -13.90 -15.39
CA GLU A 463 -10.69 -13.79 -16.07
C GLU A 463 -11.07 -14.68 -17.26
N GLU A 464 -10.21 -15.36 -18.02
CA GLU A 464 -10.75 -15.99 -19.27
C GLU A 464 -10.55 -17.48 -19.51
N ASP A 465 -9.84 -18.24 -18.67
CA ASP A 465 -9.80 -19.70 -18.87
C ASP A 465 -9.83 -20.58 -17.61
N ASP A 466 -9.94 -20.01 -16.40
CA ASP A 466 -9.94 -20.77 -15.14
C ASP A 466 -11.13 -20.48 -14.20
N GLY A 467 -12.34 -20.71 -14.71
CA GLY A 467 -13.60 -20.70 -13.94
C GLY A 467 -13.74 -21.84 -12.90
N PHE A 468 -12.70 -22.16 -12.13
CA PHE A 468 -12.75 -23.18 -11.06
C PHE A 468 -12.34 -22.70 -9.68
N PHE A 469 -11.75 -21.51 -9.54
CA PHE A 469 -11.22 -21.03 -8.26
C PHE A 469 -11.90 -19.74 -7.81
N GLU A 470 -13.09 -19.91 -7.25
CA GLU A 470 -13.68 -18.87 -6.41
C GLU A 470 -12.98 -18.82 -5.05
N ASP A 471 -12.91 -17.58 -4.55
CA ASP A 471 -12.40 -17.00 -3.29
C ASP A 471 -11.66 -17.91 -2.29
N GLY A 472 -12.24 -19.06 -1.96
CA GLY A 472 -11.70 -19.96 -0.95
C GLY A 472 -10.40 -20.69 -1.35
N LEU A 473 -10.06 -20.78 -2.63
CA LEU A 473 -8.86 -21.50 -3.11
C LEU A 473 -7.75 -20.60 -3.67
N ARG A 474 -7.99 -19.30 -3.74
CA ARG A 474 -6.99 -18.31 -4.18
C ARG A 474 -5.85 -18.30 -3.20
N PHE A 475 -4.62 -18.52 -3.67
CA PHE A 475 -3.44 -18.50 -2.81
C PHE A 475 -2.70 -17.18 -3.00
N ILE A 476 -2.99 -16.24 -2.11
CA ILE A 476 -2.47 -14.86 -2.15
C ILE A 476 -1.20 -14.82 -1.30
N SER A 477 -0.17 -14.11 -1.75
CA SER A 477 1.10 -13.94 -1.05
C SER A 477 1.40 -12.48 -0.82
N ALA A 478 1.46 -12.04 0.43
CA ALA A 478 2.03 -10.74 0.81
C ALA A 478 3.55 -10.85 0.85
N ARG A 479 4.24 -9.95 0.16
CA ARG A 479 5.69 -9.89 0.09
C ARG A 479 6.20 -8.73 0.94
N TYR A 480 7.34 -8.97 1.59
CA TYR A 480 8.00 -7.99 2.43
C TYR A 480 9.51 -8.05 2.23
N LEU A 481 10.15 -6.89 2.33
CA LEU A 481 11.60 -6.79 2.51
C LEU A 481 11.92 -6.93 4.01
N VAL A 482 13.00 -7.66 4.31
CA VAL A 482 13.41 -7.96 5.70
C VAL A 482 14.58 -7.06 6.09
N LYS A 483 14.33 -6.14 7.02
CA LYS A 483 15.33 -5.23 7.60
C LYS A 483 16.04 -5.85 8.80
N ASP A 484 15.30 -6.58 9.63
CA ASP A 484 15.85 -7.29 10.80
C ASP A 484 15.46 -8.76 10.75
N ARG A 485 16.40 -9.58 10.25
CA ARG A 485 16.17 -11.02 10.09
C ARG A 485 15.91 -11.73 11.41
N GLU A 486 16.66 -11.43 12.46
CA GLU A 486 16.57 -12.15 13.73
C GLU A 486 15.19 -11.95 14.37
N LYS A 487 14.70 -10.71 14.35
CA LYS A 487 13.38 -10.38 14.87
C LYS A 487 12.26 -10.97 14.02
N VAL A 488 12.38 -10.98 12.69
CA VAL A 488 11.42 -11.60 11.77
C VAL A 488 11.37 -13.12 11.97
N GLU A 489 12.53 -13.79 12.01
CA GLU A 489 12.61 -15.23 12.24
C GLU A 489 11.99 -15.60 13.58
N LYS A 490 12.27 -14.83 14.64
CA LYS A 490 11.63 -15.01 15.95
C LYS A 490 10.11 -14.85 15.89
N ARG A 491 9.59 -13.84 15.17
CA ARG A 491 8.15 -13.63 15.02
C ARG A 491 7.48 -14.81 14.31
N ILE A 492 8.08 -15.32 13.24
CA ILE A 492 7.57 -16.51 12.54
C ILE A 492 7.62 -17.73 13.47
N MET A 493 8.71 -17.87 14.25
CA MET A 493 8.83 -18.95 15.22
C MET A 493 7.73 -18.94 16.29
N ASP A 494 7.28 -17.76 16.72
CA ASP A 494 6.17 -17.62 17.67
C ASP A 494 4.79 -17.98 17.08
N LEU A 495 4.64 -17.93 15.75
CA LEU A 495 3.35 -18.13 15.06
C LEU A 495 3.20 -19.52 14.42
N HIS A 496 4.30 -20.12 13.95
CA HIS A 496 4.25 -21.37 13.20
C HIS A 496 4.00 -22.59 14.10
N ASN A 497 3.56 -23.68 13.46
CA ASN A 497 3.49 -25.00 14.10
C ASN A 497 4.11 -26.13 13.27
N LEU A 498 4.60 -25.84 12.08
CA LEU A 498 5.40 -26.76 11.26
C LEU A 498 6.52 -25.99 10.55
N HIS A 499 7.76 -26.45 10.66
CA HIS A 499 8.94 -25.82 10.03
C HIS A 499 9.67 -26.83 9.14
N LEU A 500 9.97 -26.41 7.91
CA LEU A 500 10.71 -27.18 6.93
C LEU A 500 11.91 -26.37 6.44
N LYS A 501 13.10 -26.89 6.69
CA LYS A 501 14.32 -26.39 6.03
C LYS A 501 14.39 -27.02 4.64
N VAL A 502 14.21 -26.19 3.61
CA VAL A 502 14.12 -26.62 2.21
C VAL A 502 15.48 -26.49 1.50
N SER A 503 16.20 -25.40 1.75
CA SER A 503 17.54 -25.18 1.20
C SER A 503 18.40 -24.36 2.16
N ASP A 504 19.65 -24.09 1.78
CA ASP A 504 20.48 -23.09 2.46
C ASP A 504 20.04 -21.65 2.15
N ASP A 505 19.21 -21.45 1.10
CA ASP A 505 18.83 -20.13 0.59
C ASP A 505 17.50 -19.62 1.15
N TYR A 506 16.59 -20.52 1.57
CA TYR A 506 15.31 -20.13 2.18
C TYR A 506 14.73 -21.23 3.10
N GLN A 507 13.88 -20.79 4.02
CA GLN A 507 13.17 -21.62 4.99
C GLN A 507 11.65 -21.46 4.80
N VAL A 508 10.89 -22.52 5.08
CA VAL A 508 9.43 -22.51 4.95
C VAL A 508 8.78 -22.91 6.27
N PHE A 509 7.82 -22.12 6.71
CA PHE A 509 7.06 -22.33 7.93
C PHE A 509 5.57 -22.36 7.61
N TYR A 510 4.82 -23.18 8.34
CA TYR A 510 3.38 -23.28 8.22
C TYR A 510 2.72 -23.03 9.56
N GLN A 511 1.61 -22.28 9.53
CA GLN A 511 0.67 -22.14 10.63
C GLN A 511 -0.66 -22.76 10.20
N ILE A 512 -1.04 -23.84 10.89
CA ILE A 512 -2.26 -24.61 10.58
C ILE A 512 -3.15 -24.64 11.81
N GLU A 513 -4.36 -24.07 11.73
CA GLU A 513 -5.34 -24.13 12.81
C GLU A 513 -6.64 -24.75 12.31
N SER A 514 -7.01 -25.90 12.86
CA SER A 514 -8.27 -26.55 12.50
C SER A 514 -9.47 -25.84 13.10
N ARG A 515 -10.47 -25.54 12.27
CA ARG A 515 -11.73 -24.94 12.70
C ARG A 515 -12.83 -26.01 12.80
N PRO A 516 -13.56 -26.11 13.92
CA PRO A 516 -14.68 -27.05 14.01
C PRO A 516 -15.76 -26.70 12.98
N GLY A 517 -16.04 -27.61 12.05
CA GLY A 517 -17.12 -27.46 11.07
C GLY A 517 -16.85 -26.47 9.93
N GLY A 518 -15.60 -26.07 9.69
CA GLY A 518 -15.22 -25.18 8.59
C GLY A 518 -13.84 -25.49 8.01
N ALA A 519 -13.41 -24.69 7.04
CA ALA A 519 -12.07 -24.81 6.47
C ALA A 519 -10.98 -24.51 7.51
N ASP A 520 -9.89 -25.26 7.45
CA ASP A 520 -8.69 -24.98 8.25
C ASP A 520 -8.14 -23.59 7.90
N TYR A 521 -7.66 -22.88 8.91
CA TYR A 521 -6.87 -21.67 8.71
C TYR A 521 -5.43 -22.08 8.38
N PHE A 522 -4.89 -21.50 7.32
CA PHE A 522 -3.58 -21.85 6.80
C PHE A 522 -2.79 -20.61 6.42
N VAL A 523 -1.55 -20.56 6.88
CA VAL A 523 -0.55 -19.57 6.48
C VAL A 523 0.76 -20.26 6.15
N GLU A 524 1.37 -19.89 5.02
CA GLU A 524 2.74 -20.24 4.66
C GLU A 524 3.63 -19.01 4.82
N TYR A 525 4.74 -19.15 5.53
CA TYR A 525 5.80 -18.14 5.60
C TYR A 525 7.02 -18.68 4.88
N VAL A 526 7.47 -18.01 3.81
CA VAL A 526 8.72 -18.34 3.12
C VAL A 526 9.73 -17.25 3.42
N LEU A 527 10.78 -17.59 4.15
CA LEU A 527 11.83 -16.67 4.57
C LEU A 527 13.08 -16.87 3.72
N GLY A 528 13.33 -15.93 2.79
CA GLY A 528 14.54 -15.82 1.99
C GLY A 528 15.66 -15.06 2.69
N SER A 529 16.71 -14.64 1.97
CA SER A 529 17.86 -13.94 2.56
C SER A 529 17.58 -12.49 2.98
N GLY A 530 16.76 -11.77 2.21
CA GLY A 530 16.41 -10.36 2.43
C GLY A 530 14.91 -10.08 2.28
N TRP A 531 14.09 -11.13 2.17
CA TRP A 531 12.66 -11.02 1.94
C TRP A 531 11.90 -12.11 2.68
N VAL A 532 10.61 -11.88 2.90
CA VAL A 532 9.67 -12.88 3.40
C VAL A 532 8.35 -12.78 2.66
N THR A 533 7.75 -13.92 2.33
CA THR A 533 6.36 -13.95 1.84
C THR A 533 5.46 -14.62 2.86
N VAL A 534 4.28 -14.04 3.07
CA VAL A 534 3.19 -14.58 3.88
C VAL A 534 2.05 -14.95 2.94
N SER A 535 1.73 -16.23 2.81
CA SER A 535 0.75 -16.72 1.84
C SER A 535 -0.43 -17.39 2.51
N THR A 536 -1.65 -17.08 2.07
CA THR A 536 -2.90 -17.61 2.64
C THR A 536 -3.95 -17.89 1.58
N PHE A 537 -5.05 -18.54 1.99
CA PHE A 537 -6.21 -18.73 1.14
C PHE A 537 -7.20 -17.56 1.24
N GLY A 538 -7.29 -16.74 0.20
CA GLY A 538 -8.23 -15.62 0.09
C GLY A 538 -7.92 -14.45 1.03
N GLU A 539 -8.67 -13.36 0.85
CA GLU A 539 -8.37 -12.06 1.48
C GLU A 539 -8.66 -12.03 2.99
N GLN A 540 -9.69 -12.73 3.46
CA GLN A 540 -10.04 -12.77 4.88
C GLN A 540 -8.93 -13.39 5.74
N ASP A 541 -8.38 -14.52 5.29
CA ASP A 541 -7.28 -15.17 5.99
C ASP A 541 -5.98 -14.38 5.82
N MET A 542 -5.78 -13.69 4.68
CA MET A 542 -4.66 -12.75 4.49
C MET A 542 -4.72 -11.59 5.49
N ALA A 543 -5.87 -10.93 5.65
CA ALA A 543 -6.04 -9.82 6.58
C ALA A 543 -5.76 -10.25 8.04
N ARG A 544 -6.17 -11.47 8.41
CA ARG A 544 -5.84 -12.05 9.72
C ARG A 544 -4.33 -12.34 9.84
N ALA A 545 -3.74 -12.97 8.84
CA ALA A 545 -2.33 -13.34 8.84
C ALA A 545 -1.44 -12.09 8.95
N ARG A 546 -1.70 -11.06 8.14
CA ARG A 546 -0.99 -9.78 8.18
C ARG A 546 -1.11 -9.11 9.55
N ARG A 547 -2.32 -8.99 10.10
CA ARG A 547 -2.52 -8.41 11.45
C ARG A 547 -1.70 -9.11 12.53
N CYS A 548 -1.62 -10.44 12.48
CA CYS A 548 -0.80 -11.20 13.41
C CYS A 548 0.69 -11.05 13.08
N PHE A 549 1.09 -11.14 11.83
CA PHE A 549 2.50 -11.13 11.44
C PHE A 549 3.16 -9.75 11.65
N GLU A 550 2.50 -8.67 11.24
CA GLU A 550 3.02 -7.30 11.20
C GLU A 550 3.09 -6.61 12.57
N GLU A 551 2.48 -7.20 13.61
CA GLU A 551 2.43 -6.61 14.94
C GLU A 551 3.84 -6.28 15.49
N ARG A 552 4.12 -4.97 15.66
CA ARG A 552 5.42 -4.41 16.13
C ARG A 552 6.61 -4.75 15.21
N MET A 553 6.34 -4.98 13.93
CA MET A 553 7.36 -5.34 12.93
C MET A 553 7.77 -4.19 12.01
N PHE A 554 7.23 -2.98 12.18
CA PHE A 554 7.52 -1.84 11.30
C PHE A 554 9.02 -1.56 11.09
N ASP A 555 9.82 -1.52 12.16
CA ASP A 555 11.28 -1.28 12.02
C ASP A 555 12.04 -2.49 11.45
N SER A 556 11.37 -3.60 11.19
CA SER A 556 11.96 -4.90 10.83
C SER A 556 11.50 -5.41 9.47
N LEU A 557 10.41 -4.86 8.93
CA LEU A 557 9.78 -5.25 7.68
C LEU A 557 9.34 -4.02 6.89
N GLU A 558 9.32 -4.14 5.58
CA GLU A 558 8.71 -3.18 4.67
C GLU A 558 7.78 -3.94 3.74
N PHE A 559 6.53 -3.49 3.62
CA PHE A 559 5.56 -4.16 2.77
C PHE A 559 5.84 -3.83 1.31
N ASP A 560 5.94 -4.89 0.51
CA ASP A 560 6.40 -4.83 -0.88
C ASP A 560 5.25 -4.93 -1.88
N GLY A 561 4.19 -5.68 -1.53
CA GLY A 561 3.03 -5.91 -2.38
C GLY A 561 2.36 -7.24 -2.11
N LEU A 562 1.29 -7.54 -2.84
CA LEU A 562 0.66 -8.86 -2.92
C LEU A 562 0.95 -9.49 -4.30
N GLU A 563 0.92 -10.81 -4.35
CA GLU A 563 1.06 -11.60 -5.58
C GLU A 563 0.11 -12.79 -5.48
N VAL A 564 -0.60 -13.10 -6.57
CA VAL A 564 -1.36 -14.35 -6.68
C VAL A 564 -0.46 -15.38 -7.34
N ARG A 565 -0.17 -16.47 -6.64
CA ARG A 565 0.75 -17.49 -7.14
C ARG A 565 0.09 -18.38 -8.20
N GLU A 566 0.71 -18.48 -9.37
CA GLU A 566 0.21 -19.28 -10.51
C GLU A 566 -0.03 -20.76 -10.18
N ASN A 567 0.89 -21.45 -9.48
CA ASN A 567 0.66 -22.84 -9.05
C ASN A 567 0.20 -22.97 -7.59
N GLY A 568 -0.21 -21.85 -6.99
CA GLY A 568 -0.80 -21.74 -5.67
C GLY A 568 0.04 -22.34 -4.55
N LEU A 569 -0.63 -23.01 -3.60
CA LEU A 569 -0.02 -23.66 -2.42
C LEU A 569 1.16 -24.57 -2.77
N PHE A 570 1.18 -25.13 -3.97
CA PHE A 570 2.13 -26.16 -4.31
C PHE A 570 3.47 -25.63 -4.83
N ASP A 571 3.63 -24.35 -5.13
CA ASP A 571 4.88 -23.81 -5.72
C ASP A 571 6.15 -24.20 -4.96
N VAL A 572 6.07 -24.38 -3.63
CA VAL A 572 7.18 -24.84 -2.78
C VAL A 572 7.66 -26.27 -3.12
N LEU A 573 6.84 -27.12 -3.74
CA LEU A 573 7.17 -28.52 -4.05
C LEU A 573 8.04 -28.68 -5.30
N THR A 574 9.30 -28.26 -5.23
CA THR A 574 10.29 -28.57 -6.28
C THR A 574 10.78 -30.02 -6.18
N SER A 575 11.46 -30.52 -7.22
CA SER A 575 11.97 -31.89 -7.26
C SER A 575 12.98 -32.20 -6.14
N THR A 576 13.68 -31.19 -5.64
CA THR A 576 14.61 -31.30 -4.51
C THR A 576 13.85 -31.37 -3.19
N VAL A 577 12.82 -30.53 -3.00
CA VAL A 577 11.98 -30.54 -1.79
C VAL A 577 11.27 -31.88 -1.61
N LYS A 578 10.68 -32.43 -2.68
CA LYS A 578 9.97 -33.71 -2.62
C LYS A 578 10.87 -34.88 -2.20
N LYS A 579 12.17 -34.81 -2.52
CA LYS A 579 13.15 -35.82 -2.08
C LYS A 579 13.50 -35.68 -0.59
N GLN A 580 13.57 -34.46 -0.08
CA GLN A 580 13.95 -34.19 1.30
C GLN A 580 12.76 -34.35 2.27
N HIS A 581 11.57 -33.97 1.83
CA HIS A 581 10.33 -33.98 2.63
C HIS A 581 9.20 -34.68 1.84
N PRO A 582 9.23 -36.02 1.71
CA PRO A 582 8.28 -36.76 0.87
C PRO A 582 6.82 -36.69 1.37
N GLU A 583 6.61 -36.48 2.67
CA GLU A 583 5.28 -36.35 3.28
C GLU A 583 4.61 -34.98 2.99
N LEU A 584 5.40 -33.96 2.62
CA LEU A 584 4.90 -32.59 2.45
C LEU A 584 3.82 -32.50 1.37
N GLU A 585 4.04 -33.18 0.25
CA GLU A 585 3.07 -33.18 -0.85
C GLU A 585 1.70 -33.70 -0.37
N LYS A 586 1.67 -34.75 0.45
CA LYS A 586 0.43 -35.31 0.99
C LYS A 586 -0.26 -34.34 1.95
N ILE A 587 0.50 -33.66 2.81
CA ILE A 587 -0.02 -32.64 3.75
C ILE A 587 -0.64 -31.47 2.99
N LEU A 588 0.07 -30.90 2.01
CA LEU A 588 -0.43 -29.77 1.21
C LEU A 588 -1.69 -30.15 0.42
N LYS A 589 -1.74 -31.36 -0.15
CA LYS A 589 -2.96 -31.87 -0.80
C LYS A 589 -4.12 -31.98 0.16
N GLU A 590 -3.90 -32.45 1.39
CA GLU A 590 -4.97 -32.59 2.38
C GLU A 590 -5.53 -31.22 2.80
N ILE A 591 -4.67 -30.24 3.02
CA ILE A 591 -5.03 -28.85 3.34
C ILE A 591 -5.85 -28.24 2.19
N TYR A 592 -5.33 -28.32 0.97
CA TYR A 592 -6.00 -27.81 -0.22
C TYR A 592 -7.38 -28.46 -0.42
N LEU A 593 -7.47 -29.79 -0.30
CA LEU A 593 -8.73 -30.52 -0.42
C LEU A 593 -9.70 -30.21 0.72
N ASN A 594 -9.20 -29.93 1.93
CA ASN A 594 -10.04 -29.48 3.04
C ASN A 594 -10.65 -28.12 2.72
N ARG A 595 -9.82 -27.17 2.28
CA ARG A 595 -10.28 -25.83 1.89
C ARG A 595 -11.30 -25.90 0.75
N TRP A 596 -11.01 -26.64 -0.32
CA TRP A 596 -11.94 -26.85 -1.44
C TRP A 596 -13.29 -27.39 -0.97
N TYR A 597 -13.29 -28.37 -0.06
CA TYR A 597 -14.51 -29.04 0.38
C TYR A 597 -15.50 -28.13 1.10
N TYR A 598 -15.01 -27.09 1.77
CA TYR A 598 -15.83 -26.10 2.50
C TYR A 598 -15.96 -24.75 1.76
N SER A 599 -15.29 -24.57 0.63
CA SER A 599 -15.37 -23.32 -0.15
C SER A 599 -16.64 -23.29 -1.00
N GLN A 600 -17.33 -22.15 -1.02
CA GLN A 600 -18.48 -21.93 -1.91
C GLN A 600 -18.02 -21.79 -3.36
N LEU A 601 -18.75 -22.43 -4.28
CA LEU A 601 -18.40 -22.47 -5.70
C LEU A 601 -19.62 -22.09 -6.57
N SER A 602 -19.47 -21.17 -7.51
CA SER A 602 -20.50 -20.77 -8.47
C SER A 602 -20.97 -21.90 -9.37
N VAL A 603 -20.07 -22.82 -9.73
CA VAL A 603 -20.42 -24.05 -10.45
C VAL A 603 -21.40 -24.93 -9.66
N LEU A 604 -21.43 -24.76 -8.34
CA LEU A 604 -22.38 -25.38 -7.42
C LEU A 604 -23.46 -24.38 -6.95
N SER A 605 -23.73 -23.32 -7.72
CA SER A 605 -24.72 -22.27 -7.40
C SER A 605 -24.46 -21.59 -6.06
N GLY A 606 -23.19 -21.42 -5.68
CA GLY A 606 -22.78 -20.83 -4.40
C GLY A 606 -22.76 -21.82 -3.23
N MET A 607 -23.08 -23.10 -3.45
CA MET A 607 -22.90 -24.14 -2.43
C MET A 607 -21.42 -24.56 -2.35
N SER A 608 -21.01 -24.98 -1.16
CA SER A 608 -19.78 -25.75 -0.97
C SER A 608 -19.93 -27.21 -1.39
N PRO A 609 -18.84 -27.92 -1.72
CA PRO A 609 -18.92 -29.36 -1.95
C PRO A 609 -19.52 -30.14 -0.77
N TRP A 610 -19.31 -29.68 0.46
CA TRP A 610 -19.98 -30.22 1.64
C TRP A 610 -21.50 -30.02 1.58
N GLU A 611 -22.00 -28.80 1.33
CA GLU A 611 -23.44 -28.51 1.20
C GLU A 611 -24.08 -29.25 0.02
N ALA A 612 -23.42 -29.22 -1.14
CA ALA A 612 -23.91 -29.85 -2.35
C ALA A 612 -24.03 -31.38 -2.19
N SER A 613 -23.20 -32.01 -1.36
CA SER A 613 -23.33 -33.43 -1.03
C SER A 613 -24.56 -33.79 -0.18
N GLN A 614 -25.25 -32.80 0.39
CA GLN A 614 -26.43 -33.01 1.24
C GLN A 614 -27.74 -32.97 0.45
N THR A 615 -27.73 -32.44 -0.78
CA THR A 615 -28.93 -32.27 -1.61
C THR A 615 -28.81 -33.05 -2.91
N GLU A 616 -29.95 -33.50 -3.46
CA GLU A 616 -29.96 -34.23 -4.72
C GLU A 616 -29.53 -33.33 -5.90
N GLU A 617 -30.00 -32.08 -5.89
CA GLU A 617 -29.63 -31.07 -6.88
C GLU A 617 -28.13 -30.71 -6.80
N GLY A 618 -27.61 -30.48 -5.59
CA GLY A 618 -26.18 -30.24 -5.37
C GLY A 618 -25.31 -31.43 -5.77
N THR A 619 -25.78 -32.66 -5.56
CA THR A 619 -25.05 -33.87 -5.97
C THR A 619 -24.93 -33.97 -7.50
N ARG A 620 -25.97 -33.56 -8.24
CA ARG A 620 -25.92 -33.50 -9.71
C ARG A 620 -24.93 -32.43 -10.20
N LEU A 621 -24.86 -31.28 -9.54
CA LEU A 621 -23.87 -30.24 -9.82
C LEU A 621 -22.44 -30.71 -9.51
N LEU A 622 -22.22 -31.40 -8.39
CA LEU A 622 -20.95 -32.03 -8.03
C LEU A 622 -20.47 -33.05 -9.07
N TRP A 623 -21.37 -33.89 -9.58
CA TRP A 623 -21.02 -34.82 -10.66
C TRP A 623 -20.64 -34.12 -11.96
N THR A 624 -21.26 -32.98 -12.24
CA THR A 624 -20.92 -32.14 -13.39
C THR A 624 -19.53 -31.53 -13.21
N LEU A 625 -19.22 -31.05 -12.00
CA LEU A 625 -17.89 -30.58 -11.61
C LEU A 625 -16.82 -31.67 -11.80
N PHE A 626 -17.06 -32.89 -11.31
CA PHE A 626 -16.14 -34.02 -11.49
C PHE A 626 -15.91 -34.41 -12.95
N LYS A 627 -16.96 -34.39 -13.79
CA LYS A 627 -16.81 -34.65 -15.23
C LYS A 627 -15.92 -33.61 -15.90
N ARG A 628 -16.03 -32.34 -15.53
CA ARG A 628 -15.20 -31.25 -16.06
C ARG A 628 -13.73 -31.37 -15.62
N ILE A 629 -13.48 -31.68 -14.33
CA ILE A 629 -12.12 -31.96 -13.82
C ILE A 629 -11.46 -33.09 -14.65
N LYS A 630 -12.21 -34.16 -14.92
CA LYS A 630 -11.72 -35.28 -15.75
C LYS A 630 -11.36 -34.86 -17.18
N GLN A 631 -12.18 -34.00 -17.79
CA GLN A 631 -11.95 -33.52 -19.16
C GLN A 631 -10.66 -32.70 -19.24
N ARG A 632 -10.35 -31.89 -18.22
CA ARG A 632 -9.09 -31.13 -18.16
C ARG A 632 -7.86 -32.00 -17.95
N GLU A 633 -7.94 -32.97 -17.03
CA GLU A 633 -6.88 -33.98 -16.85
C GLU A 633 -6.52 -34.65 -18.19
N SER A 634 -7.50 -34.85 -19.09
CA SER A 634 -7.27 -35.40 -20.43
C SER A 634 -6.84 -34.39 -21.50
N SER A 635 -7.18 -33.10 -21.36
CA SER A 635 -6.93 -32.08 -22.41
C SER A 635 -5.53 -31.46 -22.29
N GLN A 636 -4.98 -31.36 -21.07
CA GLN A 636 -3.68 -30.73 -20.80
C GLN A 636 -2.49 -31.72 -20.80
N LEU A 637 -2.67 -32.96 -21.25
CA LEU A 637 -1.57 -33.93 -21.46
C LEU A 637 -0.48 -33.42 -22.44
N ASN A 638 -0.72 -32.31 -23.15
CA ASN A 638 0.22 -31.68 -24.09
C ASN A 638 0.92 -30.41 -23.55
N HIS A 639 0.62 -29.95 -22.33
CA HIS A 639 1.35 -28.87 -21.66
C HIS A 639 1.95 -29.39 -20.36
N ASN A 640 3.21 -29.06 -20.10
CA ASN A 640 4.05 -29.57 -18.99
C ASN A 640 3.59 -29.11 -17.57
N GLY A 641 2.29 -28.88 -17.35
CA GLY A 641 1.72 -28.59 -16.04
C GLY A 641 1.46 -29.89 -15.26
N SER A 642 2.25 -30.17 -14.23
CA SER A 642 2.00 -31.27 -13.31
C SER A 642 0.67 -31.05 -12.59
N HIS A 643 -0.40 -31.77 -12.94
CA HIS A 643 -1.60 -31.85 -12.09
C HIS A 643 -1.20 -32.42 -10.73
N ARG A 644 -1.29 -31.59 -9.68
CA ARG A 644 -0.86 -32.00 -8.34
C ARG A 644 -1.97 -32.67 -7.56
N VAL A 645 -3.24 -32.39 -7.84
CA VAL A 645 -4.40 -33.07 -7.25
C VAL A 645 -5.19 -33.78 -8.34
N HIS A 646 -5.45 -35.07 -8.16
CA HIS A 646 -6.18 -35.88 -9.14
C HIS A 646 -7.67 -35.98 -8.79
N LEU A 647 -8.53 -36.20 -9.80
CA LEU A 647 -9.97 -36.41 -9.62
C LEU A 647 -10.30 -37.44 -8.54
N LYS A 648 -9.53 -38.53 -8.47
CA LYS A 648 -9.70 -39.58 -7.46
C LYS A 648 -9.59 -39.05 -6.03
N GLU A 649 -8.74 -38.06 -5.80
CA GLU A 649 -8.50 -37.46 -4.48
C GLU A 649 -9.66 -36.56 -4.06
N TYR A 650 -10.23 -35.79 -5.01
CA TYR A 650 -11.47 -35.02 -4.80
C TYR A 650 -12.64 -35.92 -4.41
N ILE A 651 -12.88 -36.98 -5.19
CA ILE A 651 -13.94 -37.96 -4.90
C ILE A 651 -13.71 -38.61 -3.53
N ARG A 652 -12.47 -39.00 -3.23
CA ARG A 652 -12.11 -39.60 -1.93
C ARG A 652 -12.43 -38.66 -0.77
N LYS A 653 -12.14 -37.36 -0.87
CA LYS A 653 -12.41 -36.37 0.19
C LYS A 653 -13.91 -36.30 0.52
N VAL A 654 -14.76 -36.24 -0.50
CA VAL A 654 -16.23 -36.22 -0.33
C VAL A 654 -16.73 -37.52 0.31
N GLN A 655 -16.24 -38.68 -0.16
CA GLN A 655 -16.63 -39.99 0.38
C GLN A 655 -16.16 -40.25 1.82
N GLN A 656 -14.94 -39.82 2.17
CA GLN A 656 -14.40 -39.98 3.52
C GLN A 656 -15.19 -39.18 4.56
N GLN A 657 -15.67 -38.00 4.19
CA GLN A 657 -16.47 -37.14 5.09
C GLN A 657 -17.95 -37.54 5.14
N SER A 658 -18.50 -38.16 4.09
CA SER A 658 -19.83 -38.77 4.17
C SER A 658 -19.86 -40.00 5.07
N LEU A 659 -18.76 -40.77 5.15
CA LEU A 659 -18.62 -41.95 6.01
C LEU A 659 -18.41 -41.60 7.49
N ARG A 660 -17.84 -40.42 7.82
CA ARG A 660 -17.74 -39.91 9.20
C ARG A 660 -19.08 -39.44 9.79
N LYS A 661 -20.15 -39.37 8.98
CA LYS A 661 -21.52 -39.03 9.38
C LYS A 661 -22.39 -40.26 9.70
N MET A 662 -21.92 -41.47 9.39
CA MET A 662 -22.48 -42.73 9.90
C MET A 662 -21.77 -43.12 11.18
#